data_AF-A0A929ATJ8-F1
#
_entry.id   AF-A0A929ATJ8-F1
#
_cell.length_a   1.000
_cell.length_b   1.000
_cell.length_c   1.000
_cell.angle_alpha   90.00
_cell.angle_beta   90.00
_cell.angle_gamma   90.00
#
_symmetry.space_group_name_H-M   'P 1'
#
loop_
_entity.id
_entity.type
_entity.pdbx_description
1 polymer ?
#
loop_
_entity_poly.entity_id
_entity_poly.type
_entity_poly.pdbx_seq_one_letter_code
_entity_poly.pdbx_strand_id
1 'polypeptide(L)'
;MAKLDNKTQNFGVQLTSKIDKVKVYAAGATVTRVANLQCADRNVPEQAEITGLPLALDDSSVRVRVEGSTAIATDVRIGLAVPPRQETPTPPLEEKLRQGMAEVKRIEDIISLIDNEIEALRQLHVPVRPTGEERKAPPPSPIEARLAIANFKDEQIRARIQERRDTQKNLRKAQEQLENLKHKQALASTAREVKPHELRKTVIVRLSYEGEQIIIEPQLVVEYFVPGARWTPSYVCRLDSANNTAAIAVRAFLCQRTGEDWSGVRLELSTAEPMNWCELPELPSLRLGCAQPVQKKSGWRLPPVGAETLFQDYDRQKQEMLREVQSESILAELFVPEVSHLPELEISAVNEAESLADEFCDLEYESLLIAPDMEDREETMSRAARIPGYRLEMAMPSSAPTVSAKRRVRHHLVEEKSIKEENYQVDFLSYGLMQIGTPDEQGKRGKLSIERQQEVYLEILKRQQVTVTFDVLETVQQAVSNSQNCLYVNLPLGGINVRQVAGSFDYAYRADGRVDVPADGQFHSVALTSQSTDVDVRYVVVPREDTNVFRIAQLKNPLQAPLLAGAADVYVDGEYILSTTIATVPPKGQMELGLGVEQAIKVARNTTYQEVRSSESLVAFNELRHRIQIDIANRLPREARIEVRERIPVPQDGAKVEVEMGEVSPDWEKYEQEERGTPIQGGYRWQINVPGGEQVKLSAQYTIKTFADSELVDGNRRE
;
A
#
# COMPACT_ATOMS: atom_id res chain seq x y z
N MET A 1 14.91 9.99 -59.39
CA MET A 1 16.10 9.74 -58.55
C MET A 1 16.46 11.05 -57.85
N ALA A 2 15.99 11.24 -56.62
CA ALA A 2 16.48 12.27 -55.72
C ALA A 2 16.66 11.57 -54.37
N LYS A 3 17.91 11.51 -53.91
CA LYS A 3 18.29 10.89 -52.64
C LYS A 3 17.70 11.74 -51.51
N LEU A 4 16.88 11.12 -50.66
CA LEU A 4 16.60 11.66 -49.34
C LEU A 4 17.92 11.62 -48.55
N ASP A 5 18.49 12.79 -48.27
CA ASP A 5 19.56 12.93 -47.29
C ASP A 5 18.98 12.57 -45.92
N ASN A 6 19.30 11.36 -45.45
CA ASN A 6 19.28 11.02 -44.03
C ASN A 6 20.33 11.89 -43.33
N LYS A 7 19.96 13.12 -42.96
CA LYS A 7 20.69 13.86 -41.92
C LYS A 7 20.44 13.12 -40.62
N THR A 8 21.32 12.18 -40.33
CA THR A 8 21.52 11.59 -39.00
C THR A 8 21.62 12.74 -38.00
N GLN A 9 20.57 13.00 -37.21
CA GLN A 9 20.75 13.73 -35.96
C GLN A 9 21.84 12.97 -35.21
N ASN A 10 22.96 13.62 -34.90
CA ASN A 10 23.99 13.03 -34.06
C ASN A 10 23.35 12.75 -32.70
N PHE A 11 22.82 11.53 -32.53
CA PHE A 11 22.42 11.03 -31.22
C PHE A 11 23.69 11.01 -30.39
N GLY A 12 23.70 11.79 -29.29
CA GLY A 12 24.80 11.77 -28.33
C GLY A 12 25.08 10.36 -27.83
N VAL A 13 26.16 10.19 -27.06
CA VAL A 13 26.52 8.86 -26.56
C VAL A 13 25.42 8.36 -25.61
N GLN A 14 24.76 7.26 -25.96
CA GLN A 14 23.77 6.61 -25.10
C GLN A 14 24.48 5.87 -23.97
N LEU A 15 24.12 6.19 -22.72
CA LEU A 15 24.75 5.66 -21.52
C LEU A 15 23.79 4.72 -20.78
N THR A 16 24.34 3.60 -20.33
CA THR A 16 23.66 2.74 -19.35
C THR A 16 23.91 3.29 -17.95
N SER A 17 22.84 3.48 -17.18
CA SER A 17 22.91 4.01 -15.82
C SER A 17 22.38 3.02 -14.79
N LYS A 18 22.93 3.06 -13.58
CA LYS A 18 22.47 2.27 -12.43
C LYS A 18 21.97 3.18 -11.32
N ILE A 19 20.98 2.74 -10.56
CA ILE A 19 20.54 3.44 -9.34
C ILE A 19 21.59 3.20 -8.26
N ASP A 20 22.12 4.26 -7.67
CA ASP A 20 23.10 4.16 -6.58
C ASP A 20 22.52 4.55 -5.21
N LYS A 21 21.67 5.57 -5.17
CA LYS A 21 21.04 6.06 -3.93
C LYS A 21 19.55 6.34 -4.16
N VAL A 22 18.75 6.04 -3.15
CA VAL A 22 17.33 6.40 -3.11
C VAL A 22 17.02 7.06 -1.78
N LYS A 23 16.36 8.22 -1.83
CA LYS A 23 15.79 8.90 -0.66
C LYS A 23 14.27 8.82 -0.73
N VAL A 24 13.64 8.07 0.17
CA VAL A 24 12.18 7.91 0.21
C VAL A 24 11.59 8.88 1.21
N TYR A 25 10.56 9.61 0.79
CA TYR A 25 9.87 10.60 1.61
C TYR A 25 8.56 10.01 2.19
N ALA A 26 7.81 10.82 2.93
CA ALA A 26 6.46 10.43 3.35
C ALA A 26 5.59 10.03 2.15
N ALA A 27 5.77 10.71 1.01
CA ALA A 27 5.22 10.36 -0.28
C ALA A 27 6.23 10.64 -1.40
N GLY A 28 6.49 9.63 -2.24
CA GLY A 28 7.45 9.65 -3.34
C GLY A 28 8.90 9.40 -2.90
N ALA A 29 9.79 9.39 -3.89
CA ALA A 29 11.22 9.20 -3.67
C ALA A 29 12.05 10.06 -4.63
N THR A 30 13.20 10.50 -4.17
CA THR A 30 14.27 11.00 -5.02
C THR A 30 15.22 9.86 -5.34
N VAL A 31 15.45 9.59 -6.62
CA VAL A 31 16.32 8.54 -7.12
C VAL A 31 17.57 9.19 -7.70
N THR A 32 18.74 8.70 -7.31
CA THR A 32 20.03 9.12 -7.86
C THR A 32 20.62 7.97 -8.68
N ARG A 33 20.76 8.21 -9.99
CA ARG A 33 21.42 7.30 -10.94
C ARG A 33 22.82 7.80 -11.26
N VAL A 34 23.72 6.86 -11.49
CA VAL A 34 25.08 7.13 -11.96
C VAL A 34 25.32 6.40 -13.27
N ALA A 35 25.93 7.08 -14.23
CA ALA A 35 26.35 6.54 -15.51
C ALA A 35 27.81 6.90 -15.77
N ASN A 36 28.61 5.92 -16.17
CA ASN A 36 30.00 6.19 -16.53
C ASN A 36 30.03 6.88 -17.90
N LEU A 37 30.69 8.02 -17.99
CA LEU A 37 30.89 8.71 -19.26
C LEU A 37 31.99 7.99 -20.04
N GLN A 38 31.63 7.44 -21.21
CA GLN A 38 32.60 6.85 -22.11
C GLN A 38 33.37 7.97 -22.82
N CYS A 39 34.60 8.23 -22.38
CA CYS A 39 35.47 9.24 -22.98
C CYS A 39 36.33 8.62 -24.09
N ALA A 40 36.03 8.91 -25.35
CA ALA A 40 36.93 8.60 -26.47
C ALA A 40 38.10 9.60 -26.47
N ASP A 41 39.34 9.12 -26.62
CA ASP A 41 40.56 9.95 -26.67
C ASP A 41 40.70 10.97 -25.52
N ARG A 42 40.25 10.59 -24.31
CA ARG A 42 40.22 11.48 -23.12
C ARG A 42 39.31 12.70 -23.25
N ASN A 43 38.45 12.76 -24.26
CA ASN A 43 37.46 13.82 -24.40
C ASN A 43 36.09 13.39 -23.86
N VAL A 44 35.44 14.30 -23.14
CA VAL A 44 34.06 14.14 -22.69
C VAL A 44 33.14 14.35 -23.90
N PRO A 45 32.12 13.51 -24.13
CA PRO A 45 31.19 13.71 -25.22
C PRO A 45 30.44 15.04 -25.06
N GLU A 46 30.20 15.76 -26.16
CA GLU A 46 29.43 17.01 -26.15
C GLU A 46 27.97 16.79 -25.72
N GLN A 47 27.43 15.60 -26.02
CA GLN A 47 26.07 15.22 -25.65
C GLN A 47 26.04 13.77 -25.16
N ALA A 48 25.29 13.54 -24.08
CA ALA A 48 25.04 12.23 -23.51
C ALA A 48 23.53 12.02 -23.30
N GLU A 49 23.07 10.78 -23.44
CA GLU A 49 21.67 10.41 -23.21
C GLU A 49 21.58 9.25 -22.21
N ILE A 50 20.73 9.41 -21.18
CA ILE A 50 20.35 8.32 -20.27
C ILE A 50 18.94 7.86 -20.62
N THR A 51 18.78 6.57 -20.88
CA THR A 51 17.50 5.95 -21.24
C THR A 51 16.94 5.06 -20.13
N GLY A 52 15.66 4.70 -20.25
CA GLY A 52 15.01 3.76 -19.32
C GLY A 52 14.65 4.39 -17.98
N LEU A 53 14.25 5.66 -17.99
CA LEU A 53 13.74 6.35 -16.80
C LEU A 53 12.22 6.18 -16.70
N PRO A 54 11.65 6.22 -15.48
CA PRO A 54 10.21 6.11 -15.27
C PRO A 54 9.41 7.12 -16.08
N LEU A 55 8.31 6.68 -16.69
CA LEU A 55 7.40 7.62 -17.34
C LEU A 55 6.76 8.59 -16.33
N ALA A 56 6.60 8.14 -15.07
CA ALA A 56 6.01 8.91 -13.99
C ALA A 56 6.97 9.91 -13.30
N LEU A 57 8.26 9.97 -13.65
CA LEU A 57 9.18 10.92 -13.03
C LEU A 57 8.72 12.36 -13.28
N ASP A 58 8.99 13.26 -12.32
CA ASP A 58 8.69 14.68 -12.47
C ASP A 58 9.80 15.37 -13.27
N ASP A 59 9.45 15.95 -14.42
CA ASP A 59 10.41 16.57 -15.34
C ASP A 59 11.11 17.79 -14.73
N SER A 60 10.42 18.54 -13.87
CA SER A 60 10.96 19.73 -13.21
C SER A 60 11.98 19.41 -12.11
N SER A 61 11.96 18.16 -11.63
CA SER A 61 12.83 17.68 -10.56
C SER A 61 14.19 17.18 -11.05
N VAL A 62 14.38 17.01 -12.36
CA VAL A 62 15.62 16.46 -12.92
C VAL A 62 16.79 17.41 -12.65
N ARG A 63 17.84 16.89 -12.04
CA ARG A 63 19.12 17.57 -11.78
C ARG A 63 20.24 16.69 -12.27
N VAL A 64 21.22 17.30 -12.93
CA VAL A 64 22.37 16.60 -13.50
C VAL A 64 23.64 17.27 -13.03
N ARG A 65 24.62 16.48 -12.63
CA ARG A 65 25.98 16.93 -12.33
C ARG A 65 26.99 15.92 -12.85
N VAL A 66 28.21 16.40 -13.09
CA VAL A 66 29.34 15.55 -13.49
C VAL A 66 30.30 15.47 -12.30
N GLU A 67 30.67 14.25 -11.93
CA GLU A 67 31.70 13.98 -10.92
C GLU A 67 32.95 13.41 -11.60
N GLY A 68 34.14 13.64 -11.03
CA GLY A 68 35.40 13.11 -11.57
C GLY A 68 35.96 13.84 -12.80
N SER A 69 35.40 14.99 -13.18
CA SER A 69 35.97 15.92 -14.17
C SER A 69 35.59 17.38 -13.89
N THR A 70 36.14 18.31 -14.68
CA THR A 70 35.77 19.74 -14.70
C THR A 70 34.60 20.06 -15.63
N ALA A 71 34.00 19.04 -16.28
CA ALA A 71 32.87 19.25 -17.18
C ALA A 71 31.61 19.67 -16.43
N ILE A 72 30.78 20.51 -17.05
CA ILE A 72 29.51 20.97 -16.50
C ILE A 72 28.37 20.65 -17.47
N ALA A 73 27.21 20.30 -16.91
CA ALA A 73 25.98 20.17 -17.68
C ALA A 73 25.42 21.57 -17.99
N THR A 74 25.33 21.93 -19.26
CA THR A 74 24.88 23.25 -19.71
C THR A 74 23.42 23.27 -20.13
N ASP A 75 22.94 22.16 -20.69
CA ASP A 75 21.55 21.99 -21.12
C ASP A 75 21.08 20.59 -20.72
N VAL A 76 19.89 20.50 -20.14
CA VAL A 76 19.27 19.24 -19.69
C VAL A 76 17.86 19.21 -20.25
N ARG A 77 17.57 18.20 -21.08
CA ARG A 77 16.26 18.01 -21.70
C ARG A 77 15.72 16.64 -21.35
N ILE A 78 14.41 16.57 -21.14
CA ILE A 78 13.69 15.32 -20.95
C ILE A 78 13.09 14.94 -22.30
N GLY A 79 13.46 13.77 -22.80
CA GLY A 79 12.92 13.15 -23.99
C GLY A 79 11.98 11.99 -23.66
N LEU A 80 11.33 11.48 -24.69
CA LEU A 80 10.56 10.24 -24.64
C LEU A 80 11.13 9.27 -25.66
N ALA A 81 11.35 8.03 -25.24
CA ALA A 81 11.82 6.98 -26.11
C ALA A 81 11.06 5.68 -25.84
N VAL A 82 10.83 4.92 -26.90
CA VAL A 82 10.42 3.52 -26.80
C VAL A 82 11.70 2.71 -26.92
N PRO A 83 12.11 1.96 -25.88
CA PRO A 83 13.31 1.14 -25.97
C PRO A 83 13.16 0.14 -27.13
N PRO A 84 14.24 -0.13 -27.89
CA PRO A 84 14.17 -1.08 -29.00
C PRO A 84 13.76 -2.46 -28.49
N ARG A 85 12.96 -3.19 -29.29
CA ARG A 85 12.53 -4.57 -28.99
C ARG A 85 13.79 -5.42 -28.77
N GLN A 86 14.09 -5.75 -27.53
CA GLN A 86 15.02 -6.81 -27.19
C GLN A 86 14.20 -8.10 -27.09
N GLU A 87 14.63 -9.15 -27.77
CA GLU A 87 14.11 -10.51 -27.57
C GLU A 87 14.53 -10.98 -26.18
N THR A 88 13.79 -10.55 -25.15
CA THR A 88 13.94 -11.15 -23.83
C THR A 88 13.34 -12.55 -23.89
N PRO A 89 14.10 -13.60 -23.48
CA PRO A 89 13.54 -14.92 -23.30
C PRO A 89 12.33 -14.81 -22.36
N THR A 90 11.23 -15.47 -22.73
CA THR A 90 10.02 -15.50 -21.89
C THR A 90 10.43 -15.96 -20.48
N PRO A 91 10.16 -15.17 -19.43
CA PRO A 91 10.64 -15.47 -18.08
C PRO A 91 10.23 -16.88 -17.64
N PRO A 92 11.09 -17.61 -16.90
CA PRO A 92 10.78 -18.95 -16.42
C PRO A 92 9.48 -19.06 -15.59
N LEU A 93 8.99 -17.95 -15.03
CA LEU A 93 7.74 -17.90 -14.27
C LEU A 93 6.51 -17.79 -15.19
N GLU A 94 6.60 -16.97 -16.24
CA GLU A 94 5.52 -16.79 -17.22
C GLU A 94 5.26 -18.09 -17.99
N GLU A 95 6.32 -18.80 -18.38
CA GLU A 95 6.19 -20.13 -19.00
C GLU A 95 5.55 -21.16 -18.04
N LYS A 96 5.88 -21.10 -16.75
CA LYS A 96 5.23 -21.97 -15.74
C LYS A 96 3.76 -21.65 -15.55
N LEU A 97 3.38 -20.37 -15.60
CA LEU A 97 1.98 -19.95 -15.57
C LEU A 97 1.21 -20.48 -16.78
N ARG A 98 1.79 -20.33 -17.97
CA ARG A 98 1.22 -20.85 -19.21
C ARG A 98 1.01 -22.37 -19.15
N GLN A 99 2.03 -23.10 -18.68
CA GLN A 99 1.95 -24.55 -18.47
C GLN A 99 0.89 -24.92 -17.43
N GLY A 100 0.80 -24.17 -16.31
CA GLY A 100 -0.20 -24.39 -15.27
C GLY A 100 -1.64 -24.15 -15.75
N MET A 101 -1.87 -23.10 -16.54
CA MET A 101 -3.17 -22.81 -17.16
C MET A 101 -3.57 -23.91 -18.15
N ALA A 102 -2.64 -24.34 -19.00
CA ALA A 102 -2.87 -25.42 -19.94
C ALA A 102 -3.20 -26.75 -19.24
N GLU A 103 -2.54 -27.04 -18.12
CA GLU A 103 -2.79 -28.25 -17.33
C GLU A 103 -4.17 -28.24 -16.66
N VAL A 104 -4.60 -27.11 -16.10
CA VAL A 104 -5.96 -26.96 -15.54
C VAL A 104 -7.01 -27.22 -16.63
N LYS A 105 -6.86 -26.56 -17.79
CA LYS A 105 -7.76 -26.75 -18.93
C LYS A 105 -7.81 -28.21 -19.40
N ARG A 106 -6.64 -28.86 -19.53
CA ARG A 106 -6.54 -30.27 -19.92
C ARG A 106 -7.31 -31.19 -18.97
N ILE A 107 -7.24 -30.94 -17.66
CA ILE A 107 -7.96 -31.75 -16.66
C ILE A 107 -9.48 -31.48 -16.73
N GLU A 108 -9.89 -30.23 -16.95
CA GLU A 108 -11.31 -29.87 -17.15
C GLU A 108 -11.90 -30.56 -18.40
N ASP A 109 -11.14 -30.63 -19.49
CA ASP A 109 -11.53 -31.34 -20.71
C ASP A 109 -11.70 -32.85 -20.43
N ILE A 110 -10.81 -33.46 -19.64
CA ILE A 110 -10.91 -34.88 -19.23
C ILE A 110 -12.15 -35.13 -18.37
N ILE A 111 -12.45 -34.25 -17.41
CA ILE A 111 -13.66 -34.36 -16.59
C ILE A 111 -14.91 -34.32 -17.47
N SER A 112 -14.93 -33.38 -18.43
CA SER A 112 -16.04 -33.23 -19.38
C SER A 112 -16.23 -34.49 -20.23
N LEU A 113 -15.14 -35.13 -20.68
CA LEU A 113 -15.18 -36.40 -21.38
C LEU A 113 -15.75 -37.52 -20.50
N ILE A 114 -15.29 -37.66 -19.26
CA ILE A 114 -15.77 -38.69 -18.32
C ILE A 114 -17.26 -38.50 -18.03
N ASP A 115 -17.73 -37.25 -17.86
CA ASP A 115 -19.15 -36.98 -17.62
C ASP A 115 -20.01 -37.35 -18.85
N ASN A 116 -19.53 -37.08 -20.06
CA ASN A 116 -20.18 -37.54 -21.29
C ASN A 116 -20.25 -39.08 -21.37
N GLU A 117 -19.18 -39.79 -20.99
CA GLU A 117 -19.16 -41.26 -20.94
C GLU A 117 -20.12 -41.83 -19.89
N ILE A 118 -20.19 -41.22 -18.69
CA ILE A 118 -21.15 -41.60 -17.65
C ILE A 118 -22.58 -41.47 -18.18
N GLU A 119 -22.88 -40.38 -18.88
CA GLU A 119 -24.21 -40.14 -19.42
C GLU A 119 -24.56 -41.13 -20.54
N ALA A 120 -23.61 -41.43 -21.44
CA ALA A 120 -23.79 -42.47 -22.45
C ALA A 120 -24.05 -43.85 -21.82
N LEU A 121 -23.33 -44.22 -20.76
CA LEU A 121 -23.55 -45.46 -20.02
C LEU A 121 -24.92 -45.51 -19.33
N ARG A 122 -25.41 -44.36 -18.82
CA ARG A 122 -26.76 -44.27 -18.22
C ARG A 122 -27.86 -44.53 -19.24
N GLN A 123 -27.67 -44.08 -20.48
CA GLN A 123 -28.59 -44.30 -21.59
C GLN A 123 -28.58 -45.74 -22.13
N LEU A 124 -27.65 -46.59 -21.71
CA LEU A 124 -27.66 -48.01 -22.09
C LEU A 124 -28.87 -48.72 -21.44
N HIS A 125 -29.78 -49.21 -22.28
CA HIS A 125 -31.01 -49.86 -21.84
C HIS A 125 -30.80 -51.35 -21.59
N VAL A 126 -31.08 -51.80 -20.36
CA VAL A 126 -31.21 -53.24 -20.09
C VAL A 126 -32.60 -53.66 -20.61
N PRO A 127 -32.70 -54.60 -21.56
CA PRO A 127 -34.00 -55.00 -22.10
C PRO A 127 -34.93 -55.43 -20.96
N VAL A 128 -36.22 -55.09 -21.00
CA VAL A 128 -37.19 -55.50 -19.96
C VAL A 128 -37.60 -56.96 -20.18
N ARG A 129 -37.97 -57.69 -19.12
CA ARG A 129 -38.41 -59.08 -19.28
C ARG A 129 -39.68 -59.07 -20.15
N PRO A 130 -39.72 -59.81 -21.27
CA PRO A 130 -40.94 -59.88 -22.07
C PRO A 130 -42.08 -60.44 -21.23
N THR A 131 -43.23 -59.77 -21.25
CA THR A 131 -44.45 -60.23 -20.59
C THR A 131 -44.99 -61.45 -21.32
N GLY A 132 -45.24 -62.54 -20.59
CA GLY A 132 -45.80 -63.76 -21.17
C GLY A 132 -47.26 -63.54 -21.58
N GLU A 133 -47.67 -64.13 -22.70
CA GLU A 133 -49.08 -64.20 -23.08
C GLU A 133 -49.82 -65.24 -22.24
N GLU A 134 -51.06 -64.92 -21.85
CA GLU A 134 -51.88 -65.80 -21.01
C GLU A 134 -52.12 -67.14 -21.71
N ARG A 135 -51.87 -68.25 -20.99
CA ARG A 135 -51.98 -69.65 -21.46
C ARG A 135 -50.90 -70.13 -22.46
N LYS A 136 -49.83 -69.37 -22.71
CA LYS A 136 -48.63 -69.85 -23.41
C LYS A 136 -47.44 -70.00 -22.45
N ALA A 137 -46.53 -70.92 -22.77
CA ALA A 137 -45.27 -71.04 -22.02
C ALA A 137 -44.50 -69.70 -22.07
N PRO A 138 -43.96 -69.21 -20.94
CA PRO A 138 -43.23 -67.94 -20.93
C PRO A 138 -42.05 -67.98 -21.92
N PRO A 139 -41.80 -66.90 -22.67
CA PRO A 139 -40.65 -66.86 -23.57
C PRO A 139 -39.33 -67.04 -22.77
N PRO A 140 -38.34 -67.76 -23.32
CA PRO A 140 -37.06 -67.94 -22.65
C PRO A 140 -36.40 -66.58 -22.48
N SER A 141 -36.17 -66.19 -21.23
CA SER A 141 -35.48 -64.97 -20.86
C SER A 141 -34.17 -65.38 -20.17
N PRO A 142 -33.02 -65.33 -20.85
CA PRO A 142 -31.74 -65.63 -20.22
C PRO A 142 -31.45 -64.62 -19.11
N ILE A 143 -31.76 -64.99 -17.87
CA ILE A 143 -31.59 -64.13 -16.68
C ILE A 143 -30.11 -63.76 -16.52
N GLU A 144 -29.21 -64.71 -16.78
CA GLU A 144 -27.76 -64.53 -16.72
C GLU A 144 -27.28 -63.42 -17.66
N ALA A 145 -27.77 -63.38 -18.91
CA ALA A 145 -27.37 -62.36 -19.88
C ALA A 145 -27.85 -60.95 -19.48
N ARG A 146 -29.06 -60.84 -18.92
CA ARG A 146 -29.61 -59.57 -18.45
C ARG A 146 -28.88 -59.05 -17.22
N LEU A 147 -28.59 -59.93 -16.27
CA LEU A 147 -27.79 -59.62 -15.09
C LEU A 147 -26.37 -59.23 -15.47
N ALA A 148 -25.77 -59.88 -16.46
CA ALA A 148 -24.44 -59.53 -16.97
C ALA A 148 -24.40 -58.09 -17.52
N ILE A 149 -25.39 -57.67 -18.32
CA ILE A 149 -25.46 -56.30 -18.86
C ILE A 149 -25.71 -55.27 -17.75
N ALA A 150 -26.60 -55.56 -16.79
CA ALA A 150 -26.86 -54.68 -15.65
C ALA A 150 -25.62 -54.52 -14.76
N ASN A 151 -24.96 -55.63 -14.42
CA ASN A 151 -23.72 -55.62 -13.63
C ASN A 151 -22.60 -54.88 -14.35
N PHE A 152 -22.43 -55.11 -15.66
CA PHE A 152 -21.45 -54.40 -16.48
C PHE A 152 -21.71 -52.89 -16.45
N LYS A 153 -22.96 -52.46 -16.68
CA LYS A 153 -23.35 -51.05 -16.60
C LYS A 153 -23.02 -50.44 -15.24
N ASP A 154 -23.42 -51.10 -14.15
CA ASP A 154 -23.19 -50.62 -12.78
C ASP A 154 -21.70 -50.61 -12.40
N GLU A 155 -20.92 -51.56 -12.89
CA GLU A 155 -19.46 -51.62 -12.70
C GLU A 155 -18.75 -50.50 -13.46
N GLN A 156 -19.08 -50.30 -14.75
CA GLN A 156 -18.49 -49.23 -15.57
C GLN A 156 -18.85 -47.84 -15.06
N ILE A 157 -20.11 -47.62 -14.66
CA ILE A 157 -20.52 -46.34 -14.05
C ILE A 157 -19.77 -46.10 -12.74
N ARG A 158 -19.65 -47.11 -11.87
CA ARG A 158 -18.89 -46.97 -10.62
C ARG A 158 -17.42 -46.65 -10.88
N ALA A 159 -16.80 -47.31 -11.86
CA ALA A 159 -15.43 -47.05 -12.27
C ALA A 159 -15.25 -45.61 -12.77
N ARG A 160 -16.12 -45.12 -13.67
CA ARG A 160 -16.06 -43.74 -14.17
C ARG A 160 -16.35 -42.68 -13.12
N ILE A 161 -17.26 -42.93 -12.19
CA ILE A 161 -17.50 -42.04 -11.05
C ILE A 161 -16.26 -41.94 -10.16
N GLN A 162 -15.56 -43.06 -9.94
CA GLN A 162 -14.33 -43.07 -9.16
C GLN A 162 -13.21 -42.31 -9.89
N GLU A 163 -13.03 -42.55 -11.19
CA GLU A 163 -12.06 -41.82 -12.03
C GLU A 163 -12.35 -40.31 -12.07
N ARG A 164 -13.63 -39.91 -12.16
CA ARG A 164 -14.02 -38.50 -12.09
C ARG A 164 -13.65 -37.89 -10.74
N ARG A 165 -13.92 -38.59 -9.63
CA ARG A 165 -13.56 -38.11 -8.29
C ARG A 165 -12.05 -37.93 -8.12
N ASP A 166 -11.26 -38.85 -8.65
CA ASP A 166 -9.80 -38.77 -8.57
C ASP A 166 -9.25 -37.66 -9.48
N THR A 167 -9.83 -37.49 -10.68
CA THR A 167 -9.51 -36.39 -11.60
C THR A 167 -9.90 -35.03 -11.01
N GLN A 168 -11.04 -34.92 -10.31
CA GLN A 168 -11.44 -33.71 -9.58
C GLN A 168 -10.44 -33.33 -8.47
N LYS A 169 -9.87 -34.32 -7.76
CA LYS A 169 -8.79 -34.03 -6.78
C LYS A 169 -7.54 -33.48 -7.48
N ASN A 170 -7.21 -33.97 -8.67
CA ASN A 170 -6.09 -33.47 -9.46
C ASN A 170 -6.35 -32.04 -9.95
N LEU A 171 -7.57 -31.74 -10.40
CA LEU A 171 -7.97 -30.38 -10.79
C LEU A 171 -7.75 -29.40 -9.65
N ARG A 172 -8.20 -29.75 -8.43
CA ARG A 172 -8.00 -28.90 -7.25
C ARG A 172 -6.52 -28.62 -6.98
N LYS A 173 -5.66 -29.63 -7.05
CA LYS A 173 -4.20 -29.46 -6.86
C LYS A 173 -3.59 -28.57 -7.95
N ALA A 174 -3.99 -28.75 -9.20
CA ALA A 174 -3.50 -27.94 -10.32
C ALA A 174 -3.95 -26.47 -10.19
N GLN A 175 -5.19 -26.23 -9.75
CA GLN A 175 -5.69 -24.89 -9.43
C GLN A 175 -4.92 -24.24 -8.28
N GLU A 176 -4.65 -24.97 -7.20
CA GLU A 176 -3.82 -24.47 -6.08
C GLU A 176 -2.39 -24.13 -6.54
N GLN A 177 -1.78 -24.93 -7.42
CA GLN A 177 -0.48 -24.62 -8.03
C GLN A 177 -0.53 -23.38 -8.93
N LEU A 178 -1.56 -23.25 -9.75
CA LEU A 178 -1.76 -22.10 -10.62
C LEU A 178 -1.95 -20.81 -9.80
N GLU A 179 -2.77 -20.84 -8.75
CA GLU A 179 -2.95 -19.69 -7.85
C GLU A 179 -1.65 -19.32 -7.13
N ASN A 180 -0.85 -20.29 -6.70
CA ASN A 180 0.48 -20.03 -6.15
C ASN A 180 1.43 -19.39 -7.16
N LEU A 181 1.37 -19.78 -8.43
CA LEU A 181 2.15 -19.17 -9.50
C LEU A 181 1.68 -17.74 -9.79
N LYS A 182 0.36 -17.50 -9.81
CA LYS A 182 -0.21 -16.15 -9.96
C LYS A 182 0.17 -15.24 -8.80
N HIS A 183 0.14 -15.76 -7.58
CA HIS A 183 0.58 -15.02 -6.40
C HIS A 183 2.07 -14.68 -6.48
N LYS A 184 2.92 -15.62 -6.91
CA LYS A 184 4.35 -15.36 -7.17
C LYS A 184 4.58 -14.34 -8.27
N GLN A 185 3.72 -14.28 -9.29
CA GLN A 185 3.77 -13.26 -10.34
C GLN A 185 3.33 -11.89 -9.82
N ALA A 186 2.30 -11.83 -8.97
CA ALA A 186 1.87 -10.59 -8.33
C ALA A 186 2.95 -10.03 -7.36
N LEU A 187 3.79 -10.90 -6.82
CA LEU A 187 4.99 -10.56 -6.04
C LEU A 187 6.23 -10.33 -6.90
N ALA A 188 6.21 -10.76 -8.16
CA ALA A 188 7.32 -10.54 -9.07
C ALA A 188 7.29 -9.07 -9.48
N SER A 189 8.45 -8.42 -9.40
CA SER A 189 8.56 -7.00 -9.71
C SER A 189 8.00 -6.65 -11.10
N THR A 190 7.10 -5.68 -11.14
CA THR A 190 6.64 -5.03 -12.38
C THR A 190 7.73 -4.26 -13.12
N ALA A 191 8.88 -4.00 -12.51
CA ALA A 191 10.02 -3.34 -13.16
C ALA A 191 10.99 -4.30 -13.87
N ARG A 192 10.89 -5.63 -13.62
CA ARG A 192 11.78 -6.61 -14.29
C ARG A 192 11.42 -6.87 -15.74
N GLU A 193 10.20 -6.55 -16.14
CA GLU A 193 9.71 -6.75 -17.50
C GLU A 193 9.49 -5.40 -18.16
N VAL A 194 10.55 -4.87 -18.80
CA VAL A 194 10.37 -3.84 -19.82
C VAL A 194 9.49 -4.47 -20.89
N LYS A 195 8.20 -4.12 -20.90
CA LYS A 195 7.33 -4.51 -22.02
C LYS A 195 7.98 -3.92 -23.27
N PRO A 196 8.24 -4.70 -24.34
CA PRO A 196 9.04 -4.27 -25.50
C PRO A 196 8.55 -3.03 -26.27
N HIS A 197 7.48 -2.37 -25.80
CA HIS A 197 6.80 -1.25 -26.43
C HIS A 197 6.36 -0.17 -25.41
N GLU A 198 6.86 -0.21 -24.17
CA GLU A 198 6.46 0.76 -23.15
C GLU A 198 7.21 2.08 -23.31
N LEU A 199 6.47 3.19 -23.35
CA LEU A 199 7.03 4.53 -23.38
C LEU A 199 7.83 4.81 -22.10
N ARG A 200 9.08 5.26 -22.26
CA ARG A 200 9.98 5.63 -21.16
C ARG A 200 10.50 7.05 -21.36
N LYS A 201 10.90 7.69 -20.27
CA LYS A 201 11.59 8.99 -20.34
C LYS A 201 13.09 8.79 -20.56
N THR A 202 13.70 9.76 -21.22
CA THR A 202 15.16 9.85 -21.40
C THR A 202 15.65 11.22 -20.94
N VAL A 203 16.88 11.29 -20.47
CA VAL A 203 17.53 12.55 -20.08
C VAL A 203 18.68 12.79 -21.02
N ILE A 204 18.57 13.86 -21.81
CA ILE A 204 19.55 14.29 -22.80
C ILE A 204 20.30 15.48 -22.21
N VAL A 205 21.62 15.38 -22.14
CA VAL A 205 22.47 16.37 -21.49
C VAL A 205 23.51 16.87 -22.47
N ARG A 206 23.65 18.19 -22.60
CA ARG A 206 24.79 18.82 -23.27
C ARG A 206 25.85 19.16 -22.23
N LEU A 207 27.08 18.73 -22.50
CA LEU A 207 28.23 18.92 -21.62
C LEU A 207 29.17 19.95 -22.23
N SER A 208 29.62 20.90 -21.43
CA SER A 208 30.74 21.78 -21.78
C SER A 208 31.91 21.53 -20.83
N TYR A 209 33.11 21.83 -21.29
CA TYR A 209 34.33 21.69 -20.50
C TYR A 209 35.24 22.89 -20.71
N GLU A 210 35.88 23.34 -19.65
CA GLU A 210 36.91 24.38 -19.67
C GLU A 210 38.16 23.86 -18.90
N GLY A 211 39.35 23.92 -19.52
CA GLY A 211 40.63 23.60 -18.87
C GLY A 211 41.33 22.29 -19.28
N GLU A 212 42.51 22.03 -18.69
CA GLU A 212 43.32 20.81 -18.91
C GLU A 212 42.69 19.56 -18.26
N GLN A 213 42.71 18.45 -18.99
CA GLN A 213 42.09 17.17 -18.68
C GLN A 213 42.60 16.55 -17.36
N ILE A 214 41.84 16.72 -16.27
CA ILE A 214 41.94 15.83 -15.11
C ILE A 214 40.77 14.86 -15.18
N ILE A 215 41.07 13.63 -15.60
CA ILE A 215 40.08 12.57 -15.83
C ILE A 215 40.35 11.46 -14.82
N ILE A 216 39.48 11.36 -13.82
CA ILE A 216 39.36 10.14 -13.02
C ILE A 216 37.95 9.65 -13.30
N GLU A 217 37.83 8.71 -14.26
CA GLU A 217 36.58 8.01 -14.63
C GLU A 217 35.29 8.84 -14.43
N PRO A 218 35.03 9.85 -15.28
CA PRO A 218 33.96 10.81 -15.04
C PRO A 218 32.60 10.11 -15.02
N GLN A 219 31.77 10.49 -14.05
CA GLN A 219 30.43 9.94 -13.87
C GLN A 219 29.38 11.05 -14.04
N LEU A 220 28.38 10.76 -14.84
CA LEU A 220 27.16 11.55 -14.94
C LEU A 220 26.22 11.10 -13.83
N VAL A 221 25.91 12.01 -12.91
CA VAL A 221 24.98 11.77 -11.81
C VAL A 221 23.68 12.49 -12.12
N VAL A 222 22.59 11.72 -12.21
CA VAL A 222 21.24 12.22 -12.50
C VAL A 222 20.34 11.94 -11.31
N GLU A 223 19.73 13.00 -10.79
CA GLU A 223 18.81 12.98 -9.67
C GLU A 223 17.42 13.41 -10.15
N TYR A 224 16.38 12.67 -9.78
CA TYR A 224 15.00 13.01 -10.11
C TYR A 224 14.05 12.53 -9.02
N PHE A 225 12.91 13.19 -8.89
CA PHE A 225 11.80 12.77 -8.06
C PHE A 225 10.84 11.90 -8.88
N VAL A 226 10.37 10.82 -8.26
CA VAL A 226 9.33 9.96 -8.80
C VAL A 226 8.25 9.75 -7.74
N PRO A 227 6.97 10.03 -8.07
CA PRO A 227 5.86 9.65 -7.21
C PRO A 227 5.73 8.13 -7.19
N GLY A 228 5.11 7.60 -6.13
CA GLY A 228 4.88 6.16 -6.05
C GLY A 228 5.86 5.41 -5.15
N ALA A 229 6.31 6.03 -4.07
CA ALA A 229 6.96 5.34 -2.96
C ALA A 229 6.40 5.86 -1.64
N ARG A 230 6.37 5.01 -0.61
CA ARG A 230 6.01 5.42 0.75
C ARG A 230 6.57 4.44 1.77
N TRP A 231 6.74 4.87 3.01
CA TRP A 231 7.27 4.02 4.07
C TRP A 231 6.56 4.21 5.40
N THR A 232 6.70 3.23 6.29
CA THR A 232 6.25 3.29 7.68
C THR A 232 7.27 2.62 8.61
N PRO A 233 7.57 3.19 9.78
CA PRO A 233 8.57 2.66 10.70
C PRO A 233 8.11 1.35 11.35
N SER A 234 9.06 0.48 11.65
CA SER A 234 8.84 -0.73 12.44
C SER A 234 10.09 -1.02 13.26
N TYR A 235 9.94 -1.50 14.48
CA TYR A 235 11.05 -1.70 15.41
C TYR A 235 11.15 -3.15 15.84
N VAL A 236 12.37 -3.59 16.12
CA VAL A 236 12.63 -4.83 16.83
C VAL A 236 13.47 -4.52 18.05
N CYS A 237 12.91 -4.71 19.23
CA CYS A 237 13.56 -4.51 20.51
C CYS A 237 14.00 -5.87 21.06
N ARG A 238 15.31 -6.09 21.18
CA ARG A 238 15.87 -7.31 21.78
C ARG A 238 16.49 -6.96 23.12
N LEU A 239 15.94 -7.50 24.19
CA LEU A 239 16.42 -7.30 25.55
C LEU A 239 17.28 -8.49 25.96
N ASP A 240 18.42 -8.18 26.59
CA ASP A 240 19.31 -9.14 27.25
C ASP A 240 19.18 -8.94 28.77
N SER A 241 18.54 -9.90 29.42
CA SER A 241 18.27 -9.86 30.86
C SER A 241 19.52 -10.05 31.72
N ALA A 242 20.59 -10.66 31.17
CA ALA A 242 21.82 -10.91 31.89
C ALA A 242 22.67 -9.64 32.00
N ASN A 243 22.72 -8.85 30.93
CA ASN A 243 23.50 -7.62 30.86
C ASN A 243 22.70 -6.35 31.15
N ASN A 244 21.37 -6.44 31.31
CA ASN A 244 20.45 -5.29 31.42
C ASN A 244 20.61 -4.30 30.24
N THR A 245 20.75 -4.83 29.04
CA THR A 245 20.86 -4.03 27.81
C THR A 245 19.76 -4.38 26.83
N ALA A 246 19.45 -3.47 25.91
CA ALA A 246 18.61 -3.74 24.77
C ALA A 246 19.23 -3.22 23.49
N ALA A 247 19.08 -4.00 22.42
CA ALA A 247 19.30 -3.53 21.06
C ALA A 247 17.95 -3.14 20.44
N ILE A 248 17.84 -1.88 20.00
CA ILE A 248 16.72 -1.39 19.20
C ILE A 248 17.16 -1.41 17.75
N ALA A 249 16.57 -2.29 16.95
CA ALA A 249 16.74 -2.29 15.50
C ALA A 249 15.60 -1.50 14.86
N VAL A 250 15.97 -0.46 14.10
CA VAL A 250 15.05 0.32 13.28
C VAL A 250 14.92 -0.36 11.93
N ARG A 251 13.69 -0.70 11.59
CA ARG A 251 13.28 -1.19 10.28
C ARG A 251 12.24 -0.22 9.70
N ALA A 252 11.94 -0.42 8.43
CA ALA A 252 10.78 0.20 7.81
C ALA A 252 10.11 -0.80 6.88
N PHE A 253 8.79 -0.68 6.76
CA PHE A 253 8.09 -1.26 5.63
C PHE A 253 8.01 -0.21 4.53
N LEU A 254 8.53 -0.55 3.37
CA LEU A 254 8.65 0.32 2.20
C LEU A 254 7.85 -0.27 1.06
N CYS A 255 7.00 0.54 0.44
CA CYS A 255 6.19 0.17 -0.70
C CYS A 255 6.51 1.12 -1.85
N GLN A 256 6.78 0.57 -3.03
CA GLN A 256 7.10 1.38 -4.20
C GLN A 256 6.56 0.79 -5.50
N ARG A 257 6.13 1.67 -6.39
CA ARG A 257 5.61 1.42 -7.74
C ARG A 257 6.14 2.48 -8.70
N THR A 258 7.42 2.80 -8.54
CA THR A 258 8.10 3.84 -9.32
C THR A 258 8.40 3.41 -10.75
N GLY A 259 8.21 2.13 -11.07
CA GLY A 259 8.55 1.54 -12.37
C GLY A 259 10.01 1.09 -12.47
N GLU A 260 10.78 1.17 -11.36
CA GLU A 260 12.17 0.75 -11.30
C GLU A 260 12.46 -0.10 -10.07
N ASP A 261 13.17 -1.21 -10.26
CA ASP A 261 13.71 -1.98 -9.13
C ASP A 261 14.90 -1.27 -8.52
N TRP A 262 14.85 -1.10 -7.20
CA TRP A 262 15.99 -0.60 -6.46
C TRP A 262 16.81 -1.81 -6.03
N SER A 263 17.92 -2.09 -6.72
CA SER A 263 18.79 -3.22 -6.39
C SER A 263 20.15 -2.74 -5.89
N GLY A 264 20.53 -3.11 -4.68
CA GLY A 264 21.80 -2.76 -4.04
C GLY A 264 21.95 -1.27 -3.77
N VAL A 265 20.86 -0.55 -3.49
CA VAL A 265 20.89 0.92 -3.36
C VAL A 265 21.24 1.38 -1.95
N ARG A 266 21.85 2.56 -1.83
CA ARG A 266 21.96 3.28 -0.56
C ARG A 266 20.61 3.91 -0.24
N LEU A 267 19.96 3.47 0.83
CA LEU A 267 18.62 3.94 1.21
C LEU A 267 18.68 4.99 2.33
N GLU A 268 17.96 6.09 2.13
CA GLU A 268 17.65 7.08 3.16
C GLU A 268 16.12 7.25 3.22
N LEU A 269 15.54 7.18 4.41
CA LEU A 269 14.12 7.49 4.62
C LEU A 269 14.00 8.87 5.24
N SER A 270 12.97 9.60 4.85
CA SER A 270 12.73 10.99 5.26
C SER A 270 11.27 11.19 5.59
N THR A 271 10.98 11.97 6.62
CA THR A 271 9.61 12.40 6.94
C THR A 271 9.15 13.63 6.16
N ALA A 272 10.08 14.30 5.45
CA ALA A 272 9.81 15.48 4.65
C ALA A 272 8.85 15.25 3.48
N GLU A 273 8.26 16.34 2.98
CA GLU A 273 7.44 16.39 1.78
C GLU A 273 8.08 17.36 0.76
N PRO A 274 8.93 16.88 -0.15
CA PRO A 274 9.77 17.74 -0.99
C PRO A 274 8.97 18.55 -2.01
N MET A 275 7.76 18.10 -2.34
CA MET A 275 6.86 18.74 -3.31
C MET A 275 5.93 19.79 -2.66
N ASN A 276 5.86 19.85 -1.33
CA ASN A 276 4.94 20.77 -0.66
C ASN A 276 5.58 22.14 -0.48
N TRP A 277 4.84 23.17 -0.92
CA TRP A 277 5.22 24.56 -0.74
C TRP A 277 5.09 24.94 0.73
N CYS A 278 6.17 25.44 1.35
CA CYS A 278 6.16 25.91 2.73
C CYS A 278 6.40 27.41 2.76
N GLU A 279 5.34 28.18 3.02
CA GLU A 279 5.42 29.62 3.27
C GLU A 279 5.41 29.91 4.77
N LEU A 280 6.17 30.92 5.19
CA LEU A 280 6.08 31.45 6.54
C LEU A 280 4.66 31.96 6.76
N PRO A 281 3.90 31.43 7.74
CA PRO A 281 2.57 31.94 8.01
C PRO A 281 2.64 33.41 8.40
N GLU A 282 1.81 34.24 7.79
CA GLU A 282 1.66 35.64 8.19
C GLU A 282 1.09 35.68 9.61
N LEU A 283 1.76 36.38 10.53
CA LEU A 283 1.26 36.60 11.89
C LEU A 283 0.22 37.73 11.85
N PRO A 284 -1.10 37.46 11.96
CA PRO A 284 -2.08 38.54 11.95
C PRO A 284 -1.93 39.38 13.22
N SER A 285 -2.09 40.71 13.11
CA SER A 285 -2.16 41.56 14.30
C SER A 285 -3.36 41.18 15.16
N LEU A 286 -3.16 40.82 16.43
CA LEU A 286 -4.25 40.66 17.40
C LEU A 286 -4.82 42.04 17.72
N ARG A 287 -6.04 42.33 17.26
CA ARG A 287 -6.76 43.58 17.53
C ARG A 287 -7.96 43.27 18.42
N LEU A 288 -8.05 43.94 19.58
CA LEU A 288 -9.24 43.90 20.43
C LEU A 288 -10.28 44.89 19.88
N GLY A 289 -11.44 44.39 19.44
CA GLY A 289 -12.53 45.20 18.86
C GLY A 289 -13.66 44.35 18.30
N CYS A 290 -14.69 44.98 17.72
CA CYS A 290 -15.77 44.28 17.02
C CYS A 290 -15.19 43.42 15.88
N ALA A 291 -15.71 42.20 15.72
CA ALA A 291 -15.26 41.26 14.68
C ALA A 291 -15.23 41.94 13.31
N GLN A 292 -14.03 42.23 12.80
CA GLN A 292 -13.87 42.73 11.45
C GLN A 292 -13.98 41.54 10.49
N PRO A 293 -14.73 41.66 9.39
CA PRO A 293 -14.73 40.63 8.36
C PRO A 293 -13.30 40.48 7.85
N VAL A 294 -12.83 39.23 7.74
CA VAL A 294 -11.50 38.91 7.20
C VAL A 294 -11.40 39.62 5.85
N GLN A 295 -10.47 40.57 5.74
CA GLN A 295 -10.20 41.22 4.47
C GLN A 295 -9.77 40.10 3.51
N LYS A 296 -10.61 39.79 2.52
CA LYS A 296 -10.20 38.89 1.43
C LYS A 296 -8.90 39.46 0.89
N LYS A 297 -7.82 38.66 0.91
CA LYS A 297 -6.58 39.01 0.21
C LYS A 297 -7.01 39.48 -1.17
N SER A 298 -6.61 40.70 -1.53
CA SER A 298 -6.87 41.22 -2.86
C SER A 298 -6.22 40.23 -3.82
N GLY A 299 -7.03 39.34 -4.41
CA GLY A 299 -6.60 38.56 -5.55
C GLY A 299 -6.13 39.50 -6.66
N TRP A 300 -5.49 38.93 -7.67
CA TRP A 300 -5.09 39.63 -8.88
C TRP A 300 -6.17 40.64 -9.29
N ARG A 301 -5.83 41.92 -9.27
CA ARG A 301 -6.69 42.97 -9.80
C ARG A 301 -6.41 43.04 -11.29
N LEU A 302 -7.47 43.18 -12.07
CA LEU A 302 -7.32 43.62 -13.45
C LEU A 302 -6.44 44.89 -13.45
N PRO A 303 -5.44 44.98 -14.33
CA PRO A 303 -4.66 46.20 -14.46
C PRO A 303 -5.62 47.37 -14.68
N PRO A 304 -5.31 48.57 -14.13
CA PRO A 304 -6.16 49.73 -14.30
C PRO A 304 -6.40 49.96 -15.80
N VAL A 305 -7.62 50.31 -16.16
CA VAL A 305 -7.98 50.62 -17.56
C VAL A 305 -7.06 51.74 -18.02
N GLY A 306 -6.32 51.53 -19.12
CA GLY A 306 -5.30 52.46 -19.59
C GLY A 306 -3.86 52.12 -19.15
N ALA A 307 -3.62 51.07 -18.36
CA ALA A 307 -2.27 50.60 -18.05
C ALA A 307 -1.48 50.24 -19.32
N GLU A 308 -2.18 49.72 -20.33
CA GLU A 308 -1.69 49.49 -21.68
C GLU A 308 -1.10 50.75 -22.33
N THR A 309 -1.60 51.95 -22.02
CA THR A 309 -1.07 53.21 -22.59
C THR A 309 0.30 53.57 -22.03
N LEU A 310 0.61 53.18 -20.78
CA LEU A 310 1.93 53.38 -20.17
C LEU A 310 3.03 52.55 -20.83
N PHE A 311 2.66 51.45 -21.48
CA PHE A 311 3.59 50.54 -22.15
C PHE A 311 3.52 50.62 -23.68
N GLN A 312 2.70 51.50 -24.26
CA GLN A 312 2.56 51.63 -25.72
C GLN A 312 3.87 51.95 -26.43
N ASP A 313 4.74 52.77 -25.82
CA ASP A 313 6.03 53.10 -26.41
C ASP A 313 7.02 51.93 -26.31
N TYR A 314 6.98 51.18 -25.21
CA TYR A 314 7.75 49.95 -25.03
C TYR A 314 7.30 48.86 -26.01
N ASP A 315 5.99 48.67 -26.19
CA ASP A 315 5.43 47.69 -27.12
C ASP A 315 5.72 48.07 -28.58
N ARG A 316 5.74 49.37 -28.90
CA ARG A 316 6.15 49.86 -30.22
C ARG A 316 7.63 49.60 -30.49
N GLN A 317 8.51 49.92 -29.54
CA GLN A 317 9.93 49.59 -29.63
C GLN A 317 10.16 48.08 -29.72
N LYS A 318 9.41 47.28 -28.96
CA LYS A 318 9.48 45.83 -29.00
C LYS A 318 9.01 45.28 -30.35
N GLN A 319 7.96 45.86 -30.94
CA GLN A 319 7.51 45.50 -32.29
C GLN A 319 8.50 45.93 -33.39
N GLU A 320 9.15 47.08 -33.25
CA GLU A 320 10.24 47.51 -34.14
C GLU A 320 11.44 46.57 -34.02
N MET A 321 11.86 46.22 -32.80
CA MET A 321 12.88 45.19 -32.55
C MET A 321 12.51 43.84 -33.12
N LEU A 322 11.26 43.38 -32.93
CA LEU A 322 10.79 42.11 -33.49
C LEU A 322 10.71 42.13 -35.02
N ARG A 323 10.41 43.30 -35.62
CA ARG A 323 10.45 43.49 -37.08
C ARG A 323 11.88 43.51 -37.61
N GLU A 324 12.81 44.16 -36.91
CA GLU A 324 14.24 44.13 -37.25
C GLU A 324 14.78 42.68 -37.17
N VAL A 325 14.46 41.96 -36.09
CA VAL A 325 14.82 40.54 -35.91
C VAL A 325 14.16 39.64 -36.96
N GLN A 326 12.92 39.92 -37.38
CA GLN A 326 12.26 39.20 -38.48
C GLN A 326 12.84 39.55 -39.86
N SER A 327 13.36 40.78 -40.04
CA SER A 327 13.99 41.22 -41.29
C SER A 327 15.45 40.78 -41.44
N GLU A 328 16.15 40.53 -40.33
CA GLU A 328 17.50 39.96 -40.31
C GLU A 328 17.50 38.43 -40.13
N SER A 329 16.36 37.81 -39.79
CA SER A 329 16.24 36.36 -39.85
C SER A 329 16.12 35.90 -41.30
N ILE A 330 17.17 35.24 -41.77
CA ILE A 330 17.26 34.45 -43.00
C ILE A 330 16.17 33.35 -42.96
N LEU A 331 14.92 33.73 -43.30
CA LEU A 331 13.81 32.83 -43.56
C LEU A 331 13.74 32.53 -45.07
N ALA A 332 14.86 32.11 -45.63
CA ALA A 332 14.87 31.32 -46.85
C ALA A 332 15.21 29.88 -46.43
N GLU A 333 14.28 28.96 -46.70
CA GLU A 333 14.35 27.49 -46.53
C GLU A 333 13.75 26.87 -45.25
N LEU A 334 12.58 27.33 -44.81
CA LEU A 334 11.59 26.41 -44.23
C LEU A 334 10.50 26.16 -45.28
N PHE A 335 10.73 25.14 -46.11
CA PHE A 335 9.74 24.59 -47.03
C PHE A 335 8.65 23.88 -46.21
N VAL A 336 7.55 24.58 -45.95
CA VAL A 336 6.28 23.93 -45.62
C VAL A 336 5.66 23.54 -46.96
N PRO A 337 5.48 22.25 -47.29
CA PRO A 337 4.79 21.90 -48.52
C PRO A 337 3.35 22.37 -48.42
N GLU A 338 2.97 23.25 -49.34
CA GLU A 338 1.58 23.55 -49.66
C GLU A 338 0.93 22.25 -50.14
N VAL A 339 0.00 21.69 -49.37
CA VAL A 339 -0.82 20.56 -49.81
C VAL A 339 -1.82 21.11 -50.84
N SER A 340 -1.34 21.25 -52.07
CA SER A 340 -2.18 21.48 -53.24
C SER A 340 -2.47 20.13 -53.89
N HIS A 341 -3.76 19.78 -53.87
CA HIS A 341 -4.41 18.71 -54.64
C HIS A 341 -4.05 17.26 -54.26
N LEU A 342 -4.74 16.74 -53.26
CA LEU A 342 -5.18 15.35 -53.32
C LEU A 342 -6.52 15.32 -54.08
N PRO A 343 -6.71 14.40 -55.05
CA PRO A 343 -7.99 14.28 -55.74
C PRO A 343 -9.06 13.93 -54.70
N GLU A 344 -10.23 14.55 -54.82
CA GLU A 344 -11.46 14.01 -54.23
C GLU A 344 -11.60 12.56 -54.72
N LEU A 345 -11.23 11.62 -53.86
CA LEU A 345 -11.74 10.27 -53.98
C LEU A 345 -13.18 10.36 -53.49
N GLU A 346 -14.10 10.35 -54.46
CA GLU A 346 -15.50 10.07 -54.24
C GLU A 346 -15.62 8.87 -53.30
N ILE A 347 -16.19 9.11 -52.13
CA ILE A 347 -16.71 8.06 -51.26
C ILE A 347 -17.93 7.51 -51.99
N SER A 348 -17.70 6.55 -52.88
CA SER A 348 -18.73 5.65 -53.37
C SER A 348 -18.38 4.22 -52.96
N ALA A 349 -19.38 3.52 -52.45
CA ALA A 349 -19.35 2.15 -51.93
C ALA A 349 -18.71 1.94 -50.54
N VAL A 350 -19.18 2.72 -49.55
CA VAL A 350 -19.50 2.12 -48.25
C VAL A 350 -20.93 1.58 -48.39
N ASN A 351 -21.08 0.41 -48.99
CA ASN A 351 -22.35 -0.34 -49.06
C ASN A 351 -22.06 -1.81 -49.44
N GLU A 352 -21.21 -2.48 -48.67
CA GLU A 352 -21.13 -3.95 -48.67
C GLU A 352 -20.62 -4.55 -47.34
N ALA A 353 -20.31 -3.73 -46.33
CA ALA A 353 -19.92 -4.20 -44.99
C ALA A 353 -21.04 -4.07 -43.93
N GLU A 354 -22.25 -3.65 -44.30
CA GLU A 354 -23.45 -3.73 -43.46
C GLU A 354 -24.27 -5.02 -43.71
N SER A 355 -23.92 -5.84 -44.71
CA SER A 355 -24.68 -7.06 -45.07
C SER A 355 -24.29 -8.33 -44.28
N LEU A 356 -23.35 -8.26 -43.32
CA LEU A 356 -23.00 -9.42 -42.47
C LEU A 356 -23.27 -9.17 -40.98
N ALA A 357 -23.90 -8.05 -40.63
CA ALA A 357 -24.35 -7.75 -39.28
C ALA A 357 -25.85 -8.07 -39.05
N ASP A 358 -26.59 -8.45 -40.10
CA ASP A 358 -28.05 -8.60 -40.08
C ASP A 358 -28.58 -10.03 -39.83
N GLU A 359 -27.75 -11.01 -39.46
CA GLU A 359 -28.24 -12.38 -39.20
C GLU A 359 -28.40 -12.78 -37.72
N PHE A 360 -28.10 -11.92 -36.75
CA PHE A 360 -28.30 -12.25 -35.33
C PHE A 360 -28.63 -11.04 -34.45
N CYS A 361 -29.79 -10.40 -34.65
CA CYS A 361 -30.48 -9.67 -33.57
C CYS A 361 -31.93 -9.29 -33.94
N ASP A 362 -32.83 -10.27 -33.89
CA ASP A 362 -34.26 -10.02 -33.64
C ASP A 362 -34.60 -10.63 -32.28
N LEU A 363 -34.99 -9.79 -31.31
CA LEU A 363 -36.29 -9.85 -30.61
C LEU A 363 -36.37 -8.81 -29.46
N GLU A 364 -37.03 -7.70 -29.81
CA GLU A 364 -38.01 -6.88 -29.05
C GLU A 364 -37.60 -6.06 -27.80
N TYR A 365 -37.63 -4.73 -27.98
CA TYR A 365 -38.07 -3.77 -26.94
C TYR A 365 -38.79 -2.57 -27.61
N GLU A 366 -40.09 -2.42 -27.32
CA GLU A 366 -40.92 -1.28 -27.75
C GLU A 366 -40.79 -0.07 -26.79
N SER A 367 -40.62 1.10 -27.43
CA SER A 367 -41.12 2.45 -27.12
C SER A 367 -41.54 2.86 -25.69
N LEU A 368 -41.04 4.03 -25.24
CA LEU A 368 -41.85 5.27 -25.13
C LEU A 368 -41.00 6.49 -24.73
N LEU A 369 -41.02 7.48 -25.63
CA LEU A 369 -40.61 8.88 -25.42
C LEU A 369 -41.54 9.59 -24.42
N ILE A 370 -41.01 10.53 -23.65
CA ILE A 370 -41.52 11.91 -23.42
C ILE A 370 -40.41 12.71 -22.72
N ALA A 371 -40.07 13.87 -23.28
CA ALA A 371 -39.14 14.86 -22.74
C ALA A 371 -39.79 15.68 -21.60
N PRO A 372 -38.98 16.39 -20.78
CA PRO A 372 -39.43 17.70 -20.35
C PRO A 372 -38.38 18.81 -20.46
N ASP A 373 -38.98 19.98 -20.59
CA ASP A 373 -38.50 21.32 -20.86
C ASP A 373 -37.82 21.99 -19.65
N MET A 374 -37.04 23.02 -19.95
CA MET A 374 -36.29 23.88 -19.03
C MET A 374 -37.07 25.17 -18.76
N GLU A 375 -37.32 25.54 -17.50
CA GLU A 375 -37.26 26.95 -17.05
C GLU A 375 -37.44 27.08 -15.52
N ASP A 376 -36.88 28.18 -14.99
CA ASP A 376 -37.00 28.79 -13.66
C ASP A 376 -36.30 28.16 -12.45
N ARG A 377 -35.24 28.86 -12.00
CA ARG A 377 -34.86 28.96 -10.57
C ARG A 377 -33.98 30.18 -10.28
N GLU A 378 -34.64 31.30 -10.01
CA GLU A 378 -34.13 32.35 -9.12
C GLU A 378 -34.80 32.25 -7.73
N GLU A 379 -34.11 32.80 -6.73
CA GLU A 379 -34.57 33.15 -5.37
C GLU A 379 -34.98 32.03 -4.38
N THR A 380 -34.15 31.79 -3.37
CA THR A 380 -34.37 32.27 -1.98
C THR A 380 -33.45 31.53 -0.99
N MET A 381 -32.49 32.27 -0.43
CA MET A 381 -31.81 31.95 0.83
C MET A 381 -32.28 32.94 1.89
N SER A 382 -33.07 32.51 2.89
CA SER A 382 -32.96 33.05 4.25
C SER A 382 -33.90 32.37 5.26
N ARG A 383 -33.38 32.26 6.50
CA ARG A 383 -34.09 32.10 7.80
C ARG A 383 -34.79 30.78 8.09
N ALA A 384 -34.32 30.04 9.09
CA ALA A 384 -34.66 30.29 10.51
C ALA A 384 -34.11 29.19 11.45
N ALA A 385 -33.68 29.66 12.61
CA ALA A 385 -33.11 28.96 13.75
C ALA A 385 -34.07 28.03 14.55
N ARG A 386 -33.45 27.22 15.44
CA ARG A 386 -33.74 27.05 16.90
C ARG A 386 -34.54 25.83 17.44
N ILE A 387 -33.79 24.98 18.19
CA ILE A 387 -34.03 24.25 19.49
C ILE A 387 -34.89 22.93 19.54
N PRO A 388 -34.90 22.13 20.65
CA PRO A 388 -34.16 20.85 20.78
C PRO A 388 -34.99 19.66 21.37
N GLY A 389 -34.32 18.51 21.54
CA GLY A 389 -34.59 17.55 22.64
C GLY A 389 -35.55 16.39 22.33
N TYR A 390 -35.08 15.15 22.52
CA TYR A 390 -35.60 14.18 23.50
C TYR A 390 -34.72 12.91 23.50
N ARG A 391 -34.67 12.29 24.68
CA ARG A 391 -33.81 11.19 25.13
C ARG A 391 -34.62 9.88 25.19
N LEU A 392 -33.89 8.75 25.16
CA LEU A 392 -34.16 7.43 25.75
C LEU A 392 -34.60 6.26 24.85
N GLU A 393 -33.75 5.23 24.97
CA GLU A 393 -34.06 3.83 25.29
C GLU A 393 -33.90 2.73 24.24
N MET A 394 -33.08 1.75 24.64
CA MET A 394 -32.80 0.49 23.99
C MET A 394 -33.96 -0.49 24.19
N ALA A 395 -34.30 -1.26 23.16
CA ALA A 395 -34.77 -2.64 23.29
C ALA A 395 -34.61 -3.39 21.95
N MET A 396 -33.85 -4.49 21.97
CA MET A 396 -33.90 -5.54 20.94
C MET A 396 -35.08 -6.46 21.25
N PRO A 397 -35.85 -7.00 20.27
CA PRO A 397 -35.46 -8.29 19.70
C PRO A 397 -35.91 -8.61 18.25
N SER A 398 -35.13 -9.50 17.61
CA SER A 398 -35.51 -10.62 16.72
C SER A 398 -36.71 -10.50 15.75
N SER A 399 -36.41 -10.45 14.45
CA SER A 399 -36.88 -11.34 13.35
C SER A 399 -36.90 -10.60 11.98
N ALA A 400 -36.43 -11.28 10.94
CA ALA A 400 -36.38 -10.85 9.52
C ALA A 400 -37.81 -10.58 8.94
N PRO A 401 -38.00 -9.90 7.77
CA PRO A 401 -37.06 -9.69 6.67
C PRO A 401 -36.93 -8.24 6.14
N THR A 402 -35.72 -7.85 5.72
CA THR A 402 -35.46 -6.56 5.07
C THR A 402 -35.36 -6.74 3.56
N VAL A 403 -36.31 -6.13 2.84
CA VAL A 403 -36.15 -5.76 1.43
C VAL A 403 -35.10 -4.64 1.36
N SER A 404 -33.91 -4.97 0.88
CA SER A 404 -32.81 -4.02 0.66
C SER A 404 -32.77 -3.61 -0.80
N ALA A 405 -33.28 -2.42 -1.10
CA ALA A 405 -32.98 -1.71 -2.32
C ALA A 405 -31.54 -1.15 -2.23
N LYS A 406 -30.56 -1.92 -2.73
CA LYS A 406 -29.20 -1.44 -2.98
C LYS A 406 -29.19 -0.57 -4.23
N ARG A 407 -29.15 0.75 -4.05
CA ARG A 407 -28.71 1.70 -5.09
C ARG A 407 -27.20 1.50 -5.29
N ARG A 408 -26.84 0.69 -6.27
CA ARG A 408 -25.45 0.39 -6.65
C ARG A 408 -25.02 1.41 -7.70
N VAL A 409 -24.17 2.36 -7.31
CA VAL A 409 -23.40 3.16 -8.26
C VAL A 409 -22.41 2.20 -8.92
N ARG A 410 -22.67 1.83 -10.18
CA ARG A 410 -21.72 1.07 -11.00
C ARG A 410 -20.68 2.05 -11.51
N HIS A 411 -19.48 2.01 -10.93
CA HIS A 411 -18.28 2.35 -11.68
C HIS A 411 -18.22 1.40 -12.89
N HIS A 412 -18.25 1.95 -14.11
CA HIS A 412 -17.89 1.20 -15.30
C HIS A 412 -16.38 0.87 -15.20
N LEU A 413 -16.07 -0.32 -14.69
CA LEU A 413 -14.85 -0.99 -15.11
C LEU A 413 -15.08 -1.38 -16.57
N VAL A 414 -14.30 -0.78 -17.46
CA VAL A 414 -14.05 -1.39 -18.77
C VAL A 414 -13.30 -2.68 -18.45
N GLU A 415 -14.00 -3.81 -18.46
CA GLU A 415 -13.35 -5.12 -18.51
C GLU A 415 -12.55 -5.16 -19.81
N GLU A 416 -11.22 -5.06 -19.70
CA GLU A 416 -10.33 -5.52 -20.75
C GLU A 416 -10.71 -6.98 -21.04
N LYS A 417 -11.41 -7.19 -22.17
CA LYS A 417 -11.61 -8.53 -22.71
C LYS A 417 -10.23 -9.11 -23.00
N SER A 418 -9.74 -9.91 -22.07
CA SER A 418 -8.60 -10.79 -22.27
C SER A 418 -8.88 -11.61 -23.54
N ILE A 419 -8.10 -11.33 -24.59
CA ILE A 419 -8.09 -12.12 -25.81
C ILE A 419 -7.62 -13.50 -25.36
N LYS A 420 -8.54 -14.47 -25.36
CA LYS A 420 -8.22 -15.86 -25.02
C LYS A 420 -7.20 -16.37 -26.03
N GLU A 421 -5.99 -16.68 -25.56
CA GLU A 421 -5.05 -17.50 -26.33
C GLU A 421 -5.65 -18.91 -26.49
N GLU A 422 -6.37 -19.12 -27.58
CA GLU A 422 -6.76 -20.47 -27.98
C GLU A 422 -5.52 -21.19 -28.50
N ASN A 423 -5.13 -22.27 -27.81
CA ASN A 423 -4.18 -23.24 -28.34
C ASN A 423 -4.75 -23.83 -29.63
N TYR A 424 -4.38 -23.26 -30.78
CA TYR A 424 -4.67 -23.84 -32.08
C TYR A 424 -3.94 -25.19 -32.18
N GLN A 425 -4.71 -26.28 -32.13
CA GLN A 425 -4.24 -27.54 -32.72
C GLN A 425 -3.95 -27.24 -34.19
N VAL A 426 -2.77 -27.67 -34.66
CA VAL A 426 -2.34 -27.50 -36.04
C VAL A 426 -3.31 -28.27 -36.94
N ASP A 427 -4.32 -27.59 -37.45
CA ASP A 427 -5.23 -28.11 -38.45
C ASP A 427 -4.56 -27.96 -39.83
N PHE A 428 -4.90 -28.83 -40.77
CA PHE A 428 -4.30 -28.86 -42.12
C PHE A 428 -4.49 -27.56 -42.90
N LEU A 429 -5.37 -26.65 -42.42
CA LEU A 429 -5.67 -25.34 -43.01
C LEU A 429 -4.76 -24.20 -42.49
N SER A 430 -3.89 -24.42 -41.51
CA SER A 430 -3.06 -23.37 -40.89
C SER A 430 -1.77 -23.02 -41.66
N TYR A 431 -1.50 -23.66 -42.81
CA TYR A 431 -0.26 -23.46 -43.59
C TYR A 431 -0.02 -22.00 -44.00
N GLY A 432 -1.08 -21.23 -44.28
CA GLY A 432 -0.96 -19.82 -44.67
C GLY A 432 -0.45 -18.88 -43.57
N LEU A 433 -0.48 -19.32 -42.31
CA LEU A 433 -0.02 -18.56 -41.14
C LEU A 433 1.36 -18.99 -40.64
N MET A 434 1.95 -20.01 -41.28
CA MET A 434 3.27 -20.52 -40.90
C MET A 434 4.38 -19.77 -41.63
N GLN A 435 5.37 -19.29 -40.89
CA GLN A 435 6.56 -18.66 -41.46
C GLN A 435 7.83 -19.38 -40.99
N ILE A 436 8.87 -19.31 -41.82
CA ILE A 436 10.22 -19.70 -41.43
C ILE A 436 10.83 -18.53 -40.66
N GLY A 437 11.35 -18.80 -39.47
CA GLY A 437 12.04 -17.79 -38.67
C GLY A 437 13.21 -17.14 -39.40
N THR A 438 13.49 -15.89 -39.06
CA THR A 438 14.57 -15.10 -39.68
C THR A 438 15.96 -15.66 -39.32
N PRO A 439 17.05 -15.30 -40.04
CA PRO A 439 18.39 -15.82 -39.78
C PRO A 439 18.90 -15.60 -38.34
N ASP A 440 18.37 -14.60 -37.66
CA ASP A 440 18.75 -14.20 -36.30
C ASP A 440 18.01 -15.01 -35.21
N GLU A 441 16.88 -15.65 -35.55
CA GLU A 441 16.07 -16.46 -34.64
C GLU A 441 16.58 -17.91 -34.56
N GLN A 442 17.64 -18.15 -33.77
CA GLN A 442 18.30 -19.47 -33.66
C GLN A 442 17.37 -20.63 -33.30
N GLY A 443 16.25 -20.39 -32.60
CA GLY A 443 15.25 -21.41 -32.22
C GLY A 443 14.21 -21.75 -33.29
N LYS A 444 13.98 -20.83 -34.25
CA LYS A 444 12.98 -20.97 -35.32
C LYS A 444 13.61 -21.21 -36.71
N ARG A 445 14.94 -21.11 -36.81
CA ARG A 445 15.68 -21.33 -38.05
C ARG A 445 15.36 -22.70 -38.67
N GLY A 446 14.83 -22.69 -39.89
CA GLY A 446 14.48 -23.90 -40.66
C GLY A 446 13.24 -24.64 -40.17
N LYS A 447 12.47 -24.07 -39.24
CA LYS A 447 11.18 -24.61 -38.77
C LYS A 447 10.05 -23.66 -39.17
N LEU A 448 8.96 -24.22 -39.69
CA LEU A 448 7.72 -23.48 -39.90
C LEU A 448 7.01 -23.33 -38.55
N SER A 449 6.84 -22.09 -38.10
CA SER A 449 6.08 -21.77 -36.87
C SER A 449 4.92 -20.85 -37.20
N ILE A 450 3.78 -21.08 -36.54
CA ILE A 450 2.65 -20.14 -36.57
C ILE A 450 3.05 -18.94 -35.69
N GLU A 451 3.17 -17.78 -36.30
CA GLU A 451 3.40 -16.51 -35.59
C GLU A 451 2.18 -16.17 -34.73
N ARG A 452 2.37 -15.45 -33.61
CA ARG A 452 1.23 -15.07 -32.76
C ARG A 452 0.25 -14.23 -33.57
N GLN A 453 -1.06 -14.42 -33.40
CA GLN A 453 -2.08 -13.66 -34.14
C GLN A 453 -1.89 -12.14 -33.98
N GLN A 454 -1.40 -11.69 -32.82
CA GLN A 454 -1.01 -10.30 -32.58
C GLN A 454 0.17 -9.85 -33.46
N GLU A 455 1.17 -10.70 -33.70
CA GLU A 455 2.32 -10.40 -34.55
C GLU A 455 1.90 -10.34 -36.02
N VAL A 456 1.08 -11.28 -36.48
CA VAL A 456 0.48 -11.26 -37.83
C VAL A 456 -0.36 -9.99 -38.02
N TYR A 457 -1.16 -9.62 -37.01
CA TYR A 457 -1.96 -8.40 -37.04
C TYR A 457 -1.08 -7.14 -37.08
N LEU A 458 -0.03 -7.06 -36.26
CA LEU A 458 0.93 -5.95 -36.27
C LEU A 458 1.72 -5.87 -37.59
N GLU A 459 2.08 -7.00 -38.19
CA GLU A 459 2.68 -7.04 -39.52
C GLU A 459 1.72 -6.51 -40.58
N ILE A 460 0.44 -6.90 -40.53
CA ILE A 460 -0.60 -6.40 -41.43
C ILE A 460 -0.71 -4.88 -41.28
N LEU A 461 -0.79 -4.37 -40.05
CA LEU A 461 -0.80 -2.93 -39.78
C LEU A 461 0.45 -2.24 -40.33
N LYS A 462 1.64 -2.83 -40.15
CA LYS A 462 2.91 -2.30 -40.66
C LYS A 462 2.97 -2.29 -42.19
N ARG A 463 2.53 -3.37 -42.84
CA ARG A 463 2.45 -3.47 -44.32
C ARG A 463 1.43 -2.50 -44.89
N GLN A 464 0.31 -2.30 -44.20
CA GLN A 464 -0.71 -1.32 -44.53
C GLN A 464 -0.33 0.11 -44.12
N GLN A 465 0.86 0.30 -43.53
CA GLN A 465 1.34 1.60 -43.03
C GLN A 465 0.35 2.28 -42.07
N VAL A 466 -0.43 1.48 -41.34
CA VAL A 466 -1.40 1.98 -40.37
C VAL A 466 -0.64 2.67 -39.24
N THR A 467 -0.84 3.97 -39.13
CA THR A 467 -0.26 4.78 -38.08
C THR A 467 -1.24 4.81 -36.91
N VAL A 468 -0.85 4.21 -35.79
CA VAL A 468 -1.63 4.30 -34.55
C VAL A 468 -1.21 5.58 -33.83
N THR A 469 -2.11 6.55 -33.76
CA THR A 469 -1.93 7.74 -32.93
C THR A 469 -2.42 7.44 -31.52
N PHE A 470 -1.65 7.81 -30.51
CA PHE A 470 -2.06 7.72 -29.11
C PHE A 470 -1.69 9.01 -28.40
N ASP A 471 -2.48 9.36 -27.39
CA ASP A 471 -2.24 10.56 -26.59
C ASP A 471 -1.10 10.29 -25.59
N VAL A 472 0.04 10.92 -25.86
CA VAL A 472 1.23 10.84 -25.01
C VAL A 472 0.96 11.42 -23.63
N LEU A 473 0.18 12.51 -23.55
CA LEU A 473 -0.12 13.17 -22.28
C LEU A 473 -1.00 12.27 -21.41
N GLU A 474 -2.04 11.65 -21.99
CA GLU A 474 -2.89 10.69 -21.29
C GLU A 474 -2.07 9.49 -20.78
N THR A 475 -1.17 8.95 -21.61
CA THR A 475 -0.29 7.84 -21.22
C THR A 475 0.61 8.20 -20.04
N VAL A 476 1.20 9.40 -20.04
CA VAL A 476 2.00 9.91 -18.93
C VAL A 476 1.15 10.10 -17.66
N GLN A 477 -0.04 10.69 -17.78
CA GLN A 477 -0.97 10.89 -16.65
C GLN A 477 -1.40 9.56 -16.03
N GLN A 478 -1.66 8.55 -16.85
CA GLN A 478 -2.01 7.21 -16.40
C GLN A 478 -0.84 6.55 -15.67
N ALA A 479 0.40 6.72 -16.15
CA ALA A 479 1.59 6.21 -15.49
C ALA A 479 1.82 6.88 -14.11
N VAL A 480 1.64 8.20 -14.02
CA VAL A 480 1.70 8.94 -12.75
C VAL A 480 0.60 8.48 -11.78
N SER A 481 -0.63 8.35 -12.25
CA SER A 481 -1.75 7.88 -11.42
C SER A 481 -1.51 6.45 -10.92
N ASN A 482 -1.00 5.59 -11.80
CA ASN A 482 -0.65 4.22 -11.46
C ASN A 482 0.45 4.12 -10.41
N SER A 483 1.49 4.97 -10.48
CA SER A 483 2.56 4.97 -9.47
C SER A 483 2.04 5.44 -8.11
N GLN A 484 1.18 6.46 -8.08
CA GLN A 484 0.56 6.99 -6.85
C GLN A 484 -0.35 6.00 -6.13
N ASN A 485 -0.79 4.92 -6.77
CA ASN A 485 -1.61 3.89 -6.12
C ASN A 485 -0.95 3.27 -4.87
N CYS A 486 0.38 3.33 -4.74
CA CYS A 486 1.07 2.91 -3.51
C CYS A 486 0.55 3.66 -2.27
N LEU A 487 0.09 4.91 -2.42
CA LEU A 487 -0.44 5.75 -1.34
C LEU A 487 -1.76 5.22 -0.78
N TYR A 488 -2.49 4.39 -1.54
CA TYR A 488 -3.78 3.82 -1.14
C TYR A 488 -3.68 2.36 -0.67
N VAL A 489 -2.49 1.74 -0.74
CA VAL A 489 -2.27 0.40 -0.19
C VAL A 489 -2.53 0.44 1.33
N ASN A 490 -3.08 -0.61 1.92
CA ASN A 490 -3.23 -0.66 3.38
C ASN A 490 -1.86 -0.74 4.05
N LEU A 491 -1.66 0.01 5.13
CA LEU A 491 -0.44 -0.10 5.93
C LEU A 491 -0.38 -1.50 6.58
N PRO A 492 0.83 -2.08 6.77
CA PRO A 492 1.00 -3.28 7.58
C PRO A 492 0.43 -3.09 8.99
N LEU A 493 0.16 -4.19 9.69
CA LEU A 493 -0.39 -4.15 11.05
C LEU A 493 0.47 -3.28 11.98
N GLY A 494 -0.16 -2.32 12.67
CA GLY A 494 0.53 -1.35 13.53
C GLY A 494 1.37 -0.29 12.79
N GLY A 495 1.34 -0.28 11.46
CA GLY A 495 1.91 0.77 10.64
C GLY A 495 1.11 2.06 10.75
N ILE A 496 1.83 3.18 10.78
CA ILE A 496 1.26 4.53 10.83
C ILE A 496 1.77 5.37 9.66
N ASN A 497 0.96 6.33 9.23
CA ASN A 497 1.40 7.30 8.24
C ASN A 497 2.45 8.22 8.91
N VAL A 498 3.68 8.19 8.40
CA VAL A 498 4.81 8.95 8.96
C VAL A 498 4.52 10.45 9.08
N ARG A 499 3.70 11.00 8.17
CA ARG A 499 3.34 12.42 8.18
C ARG A 499 2.50 12.81 9.40
N GLN A 500 1.66 11.88 9.88
CA GLN A 500 0.83 12.12 11.07
C GLN A 500 1.65 12.14 12.37
N VAL A 501 2.85 11.54 12.35
CA VAL A 501 3.68 11.34 13.56
C VAL A 501 5.01 12.08 13.56
N ALA A 502 5.44 12.61 12.41
CA ALA A 502 6.69 13.37 12.27
C ALA A 502 6.68 14.70 13.05
N GLY A 503 5.50 15.23 13.37
CA GLY A 503 5.35 16.52 14.04
C GLY A 503 5.73 17.68 13.11
N SER A 504 6.47 18.65 13.66
CA SER A 504 6.85 19.89 12.97
C SER A 504 8.24 19.87 12.33
N PHE A 505 9.01 18.78 12.50
CA PHE A 505 10.37 18.67 12.00
C PHE A 505 10.52 17.50 11.05
N ASP A 506 11.46 17.64 10.12
CA ASP A 506 11.83 16.58 9.20
C ASP A 506 13.06 15.82 9.69
N TYR A 507 12.96 14.49 9.68
CA TYR A 507 14.01 13.59 10.13
C TYR A 507 14.42 12.65 9.01
N ALA A 508 15.71 12.31 8.97
CA ALA A 508 16.28 11.37 8.02
C ALA A 508 16.86 10.14 8.73
N TYR A 509 16.56 8.96 8.20
CA TYR A 509 17.03 7.66 8.69
C TYR A 509 17.80 6.97 7.58
N ARG A 510 19.10 6.77 7.78
CA ARG A 510 19.96 6.11 6.80
C ARG A 510 20.04 4.62 7.10
N ALA A 511 19.99 3.82 6.04
CA ALA A 511 20.34 2.42 6.15
C ALA A 511 21.86 2.26 6.23
N ASP A 512 22.33 1.43 7.16
CA ASP A 512 23.76 1.09 7.32
C ASP A 512 24.26 0.24 6.15
N GLY A 513 23.38 -0.55 5.55
CA GLY A 513 23.66 -1.42 4.40
C GLY A 513 22.99 -0.98 3.10
N ARG A 514 23.38 -1.63 1.99
CA ARG A 514 22.67 -1.56 0.72
C ARG A 514 21.41 -2.44 0.76
N VAL A 515 20.35 -2.03 0.08
CA VAL A 515 19.04 -2.71 0.13
C VAL A 515 18.47 -2.96 -1.26
N ASP A 516 17.62 -3.98 -1.34
CA ASP A 516 16.83 -4.32 -2.52
C ASP A 516 15.34 -4.06 -2.25
N VAL A 517 14.66 -3.36 -3.14
CA VAL A 517 13.22 -3.03 -3.03
C VAL A 517 12.57 -3.11 -4.41
N PRO A 518 11.75 -4.13 -4.68
CA PRO A 518 11.11 -4.31 -5.98
C PRO A 518 9.97 -3.31 -6.21
N ALA A 519 9.67 -3.02 -7.48
CA ALA A 519 8.63 -2.06 -7.88
C ALA A 519 7.23 -2.69 -8.02
N ASP A 520 6.87 -3.59 -7.11
CA ASP A 520 5.64 -4.40 -7.16
C ASP A 520 4.43 -3.75 -6.48
N GLY A 521 4.59 -2.56 -5.89
CA GLY A 521 3.54 -1.89 -5.15
C GLY A 521 3.15 -2.57 -3.83
N GLN A 522 3.96 -3.51 -3.32
CA GLN A 522 3.75 -4.18 -2.04
C GLN A 522 4.74 -3.68 -0.97
N PHE A 523 4.45 -3.94 0.30
CA PHE A 523 5.32 -3.56 1.40
C PHE A 523 6.43 -4.59 1.63
N HIS A 524 7.67 -4.11 1.60
CA HIS A 524 8.88 -4.89 1.89
C HIS A 524 9.56 -4.36 3.15
N SER A 525 10.00 -5.26 4.02
CA SER A 525 10.68 -4.89 5.26
C SER A 525 12.17 -4.66 5.02
N VAL A 526 12.63 -3.43 5.21
CA VAL A 526 14.04 -3.04 5.10
C VAL A 526 14.64 -2.74 6.47
N ALA A 527 15.86 -3.20 6.72
CA ALA A 527 16.61 -2.86 7.92
C ALA A 527 17.35 -1.54 7.70
N LEU A 528 17.28 -0.63 8.67
CA LEU A 528 17.98 0.65 8.61
C LEU A 528 19.23 0.64 9.48
N THR A 529 19.07 0.57 10.80
CA THR A 529 20.18 0.59 11.75
C THR A 529 19.81 -0.14 13.03
N SER A 530 20.79 -0.46 13.87
CA SER A 530 20.56 -0.98 15.21
C SER A 530 21.51 -0.33 16.22
N GLN A 531 20.97 0.05 17.37
CA GLN A 531 21.72 0.69 18.44
C GLN A 531 21.38 0.07 19.79
N SER A 532 22.37 0.01 20.67
CA SER A 532 22.20 -0.54 22.02
C SER A 532 21.94 0.57 23.05
N THR A 533 21.19 0.25 24.09
CA THR A 533 20.83 1.14 25.20
C THR A 533 20.72 0.33 26.50
N ASP A 534 20.94 0.98 27.63
CA ASP A 534 20.70 0.36 28.94
C ASP A 534 19.20 0.21 29.19
N VAL A 535 18.83 -0.87 29.86
CA VAL A 535 17.45 -1.17 30.22
C VAL A 535 17.31 -1.23 31.73
N ASP A 536 16.30 -0.53 32.22
CA ASP A 536 15.84 -0.66 33.58
C ASP A 536 14.52 -1.45 33.61
N VAL A 537 14.48 -2.59 34.30
CA VAL A 537 13.28 -3.41 34.41
C VAL A 537 12.62 -3.18 35.76
N ARG A 538 11.34 -2.78 35.71
CA ARG A 538 10.47 -2.65 36.88
C ARG A 538 9.23 -3.52 36.74
N TYR A 539 8.59 -3.80 37.87
CA TYR A 539 7.37 -4.60 37.94
C TYR A 539 6.23 -3.72 38.44
N VAL A 540 5.06 -3.82 37.83
CA VAL A 540 3.89 -3.01 38.19
C VAL A 540 2.71 -3.94 38.43
N VAL A 541 1.95 -3.70 39.49
CA VAL A 541 0.72 -4.42 39.79
C VAL A 541 -0.35 -3.46 40.30
N VAL A 542 -1.61 -3.75 39.97
CA VAL A 542 -2.78 -3.00 40.45
C VAL A 542 -3.71 -4.00 41.14
N PRO A 543 -3.40 -4.44 42.38
CA PRO A 543 -4.02 -5.65 42.96
C PRO A 543 -5.54 -5.57 43.17
N ARG A 544 -6.11 -4.36 43.16
CA ARG A 544 -7.56 -4.14 43.17
C ARG A 544 -8.24 -4.58 41.88
N GLU A 545 -7.56 -4.45 40.75
CA GLU A 545 -8.06 -4.79 39.41
C GLU A 545 -7.56 -6.17 38.95
N ASP A 546 -6.25 -6.42 39.09
CA ASP A 546 -5.61 -7.69 38.76
C ASP A 546 -4.36 -7.90 39.63
N THR A 547 -4.25 -9.09 40.23
CA THR A 547 -3.08 -9.52 41.02
C THR A 547 -1.89 -9.98 40.17
N ASN A 548 -2.05 -10.08 38.84
CA ASN A 548 -0.94 -10.36 37.94
C ASN A 548 0.08 -9.22 37.93
N VAL A 549 1.36 -9.55 38.05
CA VAL A 549 2.46 -8.58 38.04
C VAL A 549 2.96 -8.39 36.61
N PHE A 550 2.93 -7.16 36.11
CA PHE A 550 3.38 -6.82 34.77
C PHE A 550 4.82 -6.34 34.77
N ARG A 551 5.64 -6.91 33.89
CA ARG A 551 7.04 -6.51 33.73
C ARG A 551 7.14 -5.39 32.70
N ILE A 552 7.82 -4.31 33.06
CA ILE A 552 8.00 -3.11 32.23
C ILE A 552 9.50 -2.85 32.06
N ALA A 553 9.97 -2.76 30.82
CA ALA A 553 11.30 -2.29 30.50
C ALA A 553 11.26 -0.78 30.19
N GLN A 554 12.01 -0.01 30.96
CA GLN A 554 12.26 1.41 30.73
C GLN A 554 13.62 1.57 30.05
N LEU A 555 13.64 2.30 28.94
CA LEU A 555 14.85 2.48 28.14
C LEU A 555 14.87 3.84 27.46
N LYS A 556 16.06 4.32 27.13
CA LYS A 556 16.23 5.59 26.41
C LYS A 556 16.35 5.33 24.92
N ASN A 557 15.79 6.22 24.09
CA ASN A 557 16.04 6.25 22.66
C ASN A 557 17.55 6.44 22.39
N PRO A 558 18.26 5.44 21.85
CA PRO A 558 19.70 5.53 21.64
C PRO A 558 20.07 6.39 20.43
N LEU A 559 19.15 6.59 19.49
CA LEU A 559 19.38 7.30 18.22
C LEU A 559 19.58 8.81 18.45
N GLN A 560 20.17 9.45 17.44
CA GLN A 560 20.24 10.91 17.32
C GLN A 560 18.99 11.51 16.66
N ALA A 561 18.09 10.66 16.17
CA ALA A 561 16.79 10.99 15.60
C ALA A 561 15.67 10.44 16.51
N PRO A 562 14.44 10.99 16.45
CA PRO A 562 13.33 10.43 17.19
C PRO A 562 13.02 9.00 16.70
N LEU A 563 12.53 8.16 17.60
CA LEU A 563 11.81 6.96 17.21
C LEU A 563 10.38 7.40 16.97
N LEU A 564 9.93 7.39 15.71
CA LEU A 564 8.54 7.72 15.37
C LEU A 564 7.60 6.65 15.92
N ALA A 565 6.37 7.03 16.26
CA ALA A 565 5.37 6.04 16.65
C ALA A 565 5.22 4.95 15.57
N GLY A 566 5.01 3.71 15.98
CA GLY A 566 4.94 2.57 15.07
C GLY A 566 4.98 1.23 15.78
N ALA A 567 4.80 0.15 15.01
CA ALA A 567 4.85 -1.22 15.51
C ALA A 567 6.26 -1.60 16.00
N ALA A 568 6.33 -2.31 17.10
CA ALA A 568 7.54 -2.85 17.69
C ALA A 568 7.35 -4.31 18.10
N ASP A 569 8.22 -5.19 17.61
CA ASP A 569 8.32 -6.56 18.10
C ASP A 569 9.32 -6.61 19.25
N VAL A 570 8.94 -7.26 20.35
CA VAL A 570 9.73 -7.33 21.57
C VAL A 570 10.20 -8.76 21.79
N TYR A 571 11.52 -8.91 21.93
CA TYR A 571 12.19 -10.17 22.24
C TYR A 571 12.94 -10.03 23.56
N VAL A 572 12.93 -11.08 24.37
CA VAL A 572 13.70 -11.17 25.61
C VAL A 572 14.52 -12.46 25.56
N ASP A 573 15.83 -12.36 25.75
CA ASP A 573 16.77 -13.50 25.76
C ASP A 573 16.67 -14.40 24.52
N GLY A 574 16.35 -13.79 23.37
CA GLY A 574 16.22 -14.47 22.07
C GLY A 574 14.81 -14.98 21.74
N GLU A 575 13.88 -14.98 22.70
CA GLU A 575 12.51 -15.44 22.50
C GLU A 575 11.58 -14.27 22.19
N TYR A 576 10.63 -14.47 21.27
CA TYR A 576 9.58 -13.49 20.98
C TYR A 576 8.57 -13.45 22.13
N ILE A 577 8.29 -12.26 22.64
CA ILE A 577 7.35 -12.05 23.75
C ILE A 577 6.02 -11.52 23.24
N LEU A 578 6.04 -10.40 22.52
CA LEU A 578 4.84 -9.73 22.01
C LEU A 578 5.16 -8.72 20.92
N SER A 579 4.13 -8.29 20.20
CA SER A 579 4.15 -7.10 19.34
C SER A 579 3.31 -6.01 20.00
N THR A 580 3.84 -4.80 20.03
CA THR A 580 3.19 -3.61 20.59
C THR A 580 3.36 -2.42 19.66
N THR A 581 2.78 -1.29 19.99
CA THR A 581 3.08 0.00 19.37
C THR A 581 3.85 0.87 20.35
N ILE A 582 4.87 1.57 19.87
CA ILE A 582 5.54 2.62 20.63
C ILE A 582 5.01 4.00 20.20
N ALA A 583 5.02 4.95 21.12
CA ALA A 583 4.77 6.36 20.82
C ALA A 583 6.00 7.00 20.15
N THR A 584 5.87 8.24 19.68
CA THR A 584 7.04 9.00 19.21
C THR A 584 7.93 9.37 20.40
N VAL A 585 9.18 8.94 20.38
CA VAL A 585 10.17 9.17 21.45
C VAL A 585 11.29 10.06 20.91
N PRO A 586 11.50 11.27 21.46
CA PRO A 586 12.55 12.17 20.98
C PRO A 586 13.95 11.55 21.19
N PRO A 587 14.99 12.08 20.52
CA PRO A 587 16.37 11.66 20.78
C PRO A 587 16.69 11.71 22.27
N LYS A 588 17.28 10.63 22.81
CA LYS A 588 17.57 10.47 24.25
C LYS A 588 16.36 10.50 25.20
N GLY A 589 15.14 10.61 24.69
CA GLY A 589 13.90 10.50 25.45
C GLY A 589 13.72 9.10 26.03
N GLN A 590 12.89 8.97 27.07
CA GLN A 590 12.57 7.70 27.70
C GLN A 590 11.34 7.06 27.06
N MET A 591 11.30 5.73 27.06
CA MET A 591 10.13 4.95 26.67
C MET A 591 9.96 3.73 27.56
N GLU A 592 8.74 3.20 27.60
CA GLU A 592 8.39 2.01 28.34
C GLU A 592 7.85 0.94 27.40
N LEU A 593 8.34 -0.29 27.55
CA LEU A 593 7.87 -1.47 26.85
C LEU A 593 7.29 -2.45 27.86
N GLY A 594 6.01 -2.80 27.70
CA GLY A 594 5.44 -3.94 28.42
C GLY A 594 6.06 -5.24 27.93
N LEU A 595 6.43 -6.12 28.86
CA LEU A 595 7.07 -7.42 28.58
C LEU A 595 6.18 -8.61 28.99
N GLY A 596 4.89 -8.36 29.24
CA GLY A 596 3.93 -9.35 29.71
C GLY A 596 3.92 -9.54 31.23
N VAL A 597 3.28 -10.63 31.67
CA VAL A 597 3.11 -10.98 33.08
C VAL A 597 4.31 -11.77 33.60
N GLU A 598 4.87 -11.36 34.74
CA GLU A 598 5.91 -12.07 35.47
C GLU A 598 5.29 -13.08 36.44
N GLN A 599 5.29 -14.36 36.07
CA GLN A 599 4.65 -15.41 36.85
C GLN A 599 5.40 -15.77 38.14
N ALA A 600 6.69 -15.43 38.24
CA ALA A 600 7.49 -15.70 39.41
C ALA A 600 7.14 -14.80 40.61
N ILE A 601 6.59 -13.61 40.37
CA ILE A 601 6.14 -12.71 41.45
C ILE A 601 4.66 -12.97 41.71
N LYS A 602 4.32 -13.39 42.93
CA LYS A 602 2.95 -13.67 43.34
C LYS A 602 2.46 -12.57 44.27
N VAL A 603 1.27 -12.04 43.99
CA VAL A 603 0.63 -11.00 44.79
C VAL A 603 -0.74 -11.50 45.25
N ALA A 604 -1.06 -11.29 46.51
CA ALA A 604 -2.39 -11.50 47.06
C ALA A 604 -2.88 -10.20 47.71
N ARG A 605 -4.12 -9.80 47.41
CA ARG A 605 -4.78 -8.66 48.04
C ARG A 605 -5.89 -9.17 48.95
N ASN A 606 -5.75 -8.89 50.24
CA ASN A 606 -6.73 -9.23 51.27
C ASN A 606 -7.32 -7.94 51.85
N THR A 607 -8.65 -7.80 51.83
CA THR A 607 -9.32 -6.66 52.46
C THR A 607 -10.14 -7.12 53.65
N THR A 608 -10.12 -6.32 54.72
CA THR A 608 -10.97 -6.51 55.89
C THR A 608 -11.80 -5.26 56.14
N TYR A 609 -13.04 -5.46 56.55
CA TYR A 609 -14.04 -4.43 56.74
C TYR A 609 -14.65 -4.54 58.14
N GLN A 610 -14.80 -3.41 58.82
CA GLN A 610 -15.49 -3.33 60.10
C GLN A 610 -16.35 -2.06 60.15
N GLU A 611 -17.62 -2.23 60.49
CA GLU A 611 -18.55 -1.12 60.75
C GLU A 611 -18.63 -0.85 62.25
N VAL A 612 -18.38 0.40 62.65
CA VAL A 612 -18.46 0.85 64.03
C VAL A 612 -19.37 2.07 64.09
N ARG A 613 -20.33 2.08 65.02
CA ARG A 613 -21.11 3.29 65.32
C ARG A 613 -20.37 4.09 66.39
N SER A 614 -20.13 5.37 66.13
CA SER A 614 -19.47 6.24 67.10
C SER A 614 -20.36 6.40 68.34
N SER A 615 -19.93 5.88 69.50
CA SER A 615 -20.69 5.98 70.76
C SER A 615 -20.37 7.22 71.61
N GLU A 616 -19.34 7.98 71.23
CA GLU A 616 -18.74 9.03 72.09
C GLU A 616 -18.83 10.46 71.52
N SER A 617 -19.50 10.68 70.37
CA SER A 617 -19.62 12.01 69.73
C SER A 617 -21.03 12.58 69.85
N LEU A 618 -21.16 13.92 69.94
CA LEU A 618 -22.46 14.64 69.97
C LEU A 618 -23.31 14.40 68.71
N VAL A 619 -22.66 14.04 67.59
CA VAL A 619 -23.28 13.65 66.32
C VAL A 619 -22.94 12.18 66.06
N ALA A 620 -23.96 11.36 65.79
CA ALA A 620 -23.76 9.95 65.49
C ALA A 620 -23.23 9.75 64.05
N PHE A 621 -22.06 9.12 63.93
CA PHE A 621 -21.47 8.71 62.67
C PHE A 621 -21.45 7.18 62.56
N ASN A 622 -21.55 6.67 61.34
CA ASN A 622 -21.14 5.32 60.99
C ASN A 622 -19.71 5.38 60.45
N GLU A 623 -18.79 4.67 61.10
CA GLU A 623 -17.41 4.52 60.66
C GLU A 623 -17.24 3.19 59.93
N LEU A 624 -16.93 3.26 58.64
CA LEU A 624 -16.63 2.11 57.81
C LEU A 624 -15.12 1.97 57.70
N ARG A 625 -14.54 1.18 58.60
CA ARG A 625 -13.09 0.99 58.70
C ARG A 625 -12.66 -0.10 57.73
N HIS A 626 -11.79 0.27 56.79
CA HIS A 626 -11.24 -0.61 55.79
C HIS A 626 -9.74 -0.78 56.03
N ARG A 627 -9.27 -2.02 55.91
CA ARG A 627 -7.85 -2.35 55.90
C ARG A 627 -7.54 -3.19 54.67
N ILE A 628 -6.56 -2.75 53.92
CA ILE A 628 -5.98 -3.44 52.77
C ILE A 628 -4.67 -4.05 53.23
N GLN A 629 -4.47 -5.33 52.95
CA GLN A 629 -3.19 -6.02 53.11
C GLN A 629 -2.79 -6.64 51.78
N ILE A 630 -1.57 -6.39 51.33
CA ILE A 630 -1.02 -6.91 50.09
C ILE A 630 0.21 -7.74 50.45
N ASP A 631 0.15 -9.04 50.18
CA ASP A 631 1.28 -9.96 50.37
C ASP A 631 1.97 -10.18 49.01
N ILE A 632 3.27 -9.90 48.93
CA ILE A 632 4.06 -9.99 47.71
C ILE A 632 5.18 -10.99 47.92
N ALA A 633 5.27 -12.00 47.07
CA ALA A 633 6.31 -13.01 47.09
C ALA A 633 7.13 -12.96 45.79
N ASN A 634 8.40 -12.58 45.88
CA ASN A 634 9.32 -12.58 44.76
C ASN A 634 10.03 -13.95 44.67
N ARG A 635 9.69 -14.77 43.67
CA ARG A 635 10.35 -16.07 43.44
C ARG A 635 11.47 -16.01 42.40
N LEU A 636 11.86 -14.82 41.94
CA LEU A 636 13.02 -14.65 41.09
C LEU A 636 14.31 -14.84 41.89
N PRO A 637 15.43 -15.22 41.25
CA PRO A 637 16.73 -15.30 41.91
C PRO A 637 17.36 -13.93 42.20
N ARG A 638 16.70 -12.83 41.79
CA ARG A 638 17.19 -11.45 41.87
C ARG A 638 16.17 -10.54 42.54
N GLU A 639 16.64 -9.40 43.04
CA GLU A 639 15.79 -8.32 43.55
C GLU A 639 14.83 -7.81 42.46
N ALA A 640 13.58 -7.56 42.85
CA ALA A 640 12.55 -6.98 42.00
C ALA A 640 12.11 -5.62 42.54
N ARG A 641 12.18 -4.58 41.70
CA ARG A 641 11.60 -3.27 41.99
C ARG A 641 10.12 -3.28 41.60
N ILE A 642 9.23 -3.28 42.59
CA ILE A 642 7.79 -3.48 42.41
C ILE A 642 7.06 -2.18 42.77
N GLU A 643 6.30 -1.65 41.81
CA GLU A 643 5.36 -0.57 41.97
C GLU A 643 3.95 -1.16 42.17
N VAL A 644 3.36 -0.91 43.34
CA VAL A 644 2.03 -1.41 43.69
C VAL A 644 1.08 -0.23 43.73
N ARG A 645 0.10 -0.21 42.84
CA ARG A 645 -0.87 0.88 42.73
C ARG A 645 -2.18 0.50 43.41
N GLU A 646 -2.71 1.42 44.20
CA GLU A 646 -4.02 1.29 44.85
C GLU A 646 -4.85 2.56 44.70
N ARG A 647 -6.15 2.43 45.00
CA ARG A 647 -7.10 3.52 45.00
C ARG A 647 -7.92 3.53 46.29
N ILE A 648 -8.10 4.74 46.80
CA ILE A 648 -8.94 5.05 47.95
C ILE A 648 -10.18 5.82 47.47
N PRO A 649 -11.36 5.56 48.06
CA PRO A 649 -12.58 6.29 47.74
C PRO A 649 -12.41 7.79 47.95
N VAL A 650 -12.99 8.58 47.04
CA VAL A 650 -13.02 10.05 47.13
C VAL A 650 -14.47 10.50 47.21
N PRO A 651 -14.85 11.32 48.22
CA PRO A 651 -16.20 11.88 48.29
C PRO A 651 -16.57 12.68 47.04
N GLN A 652 -17.81 12.56 46.58
CA GLN A 652 -18.34 13.46 45.55
C GLN A 652 -18.54 14.87 46.12
N ASP A 653 -18.47 15.89 45.26
CA ASP A 653 -18.73 17.27 45.66
C ASP A 653 -20.12 17.42 46.30
N GLY A 654 -20.17 17.96 47.52
CA GLY A 654 -21.40 18.15 48.30
C GLY A 654 -21.89 16.91 49.06
N ALA A 655 -21.21 15.76 48.96
CA ALA A 655 -21.54 14.58 49.76
C ALA A 655 -21.20 14.81 51.24
N LYS A 656 -22.12 14.40 52.14
CA LYS A 656 -21.89 14.40 53.59
C LYS A 656 -21.09 13.16 54.03
N VAL A 657 -19.94 12.95 53.42
CA VAL A 657 -19.06 11.80 53.66
C VAL A 657 -17.63 12.30 53.79
N GLU A 658 -16.92 11.83 54.80
CA GLU A 658 -15.50 12.12 55.02
C GLU A 658 -14.69 10.83 54.89
N VAL A 659 -13.55 10.89 54.19
CA VAL A 659 -12.63 9.75 54.06
C VAL A 659 -11.32 10.11 54.73
N GLU A 660 -11.02 9.42 55.83
CA GLU A 660 -9.81 9.61 56.61
C GLU A 660 -8.81 8.50 56.32
N MET A 661 -7.56 8.89 56.05
CA MET A 661 -6.45 7.94 55.94
C MET A 661 -6.00 7.52 57.34
N GLY A 662 -5.88 6.20 57.54
CA GLY A 662 -5.32 5.59 58.73
C GLY A 662 -3.84 5.22 58.54
N GLU A 663 -3.39 4.23 59.29
CA GLU A 663 -2.02 3.71 59.21
C GLU A 663 -1.73 3.08 57.84
N VAL A 664 -0.57 3.43 57.29
CA VAL A 664 -0.03 2.87 56.05
C VAL A 664 1.40 2.41 56.33
N SER A 665 1.76 1.21 55.88
CA SER A 665 3.11 0.67 56.07
C SER A 665 3.48 -0.29 54.94
N PRO A 666 4.63 -0.12 54.27
CA PRO A 666 5.49 1.07 54.26
C PRO A 666 4.74 2.33 53.78
N ASP A 667 5.34 3.51 53.95
CA ASP A 667 4.77 4.75 53.42
C ASP A 667 4.55 4.64 51.91
N TRP A 668 3.41 5.12 51.45
CA TRP A 668 3.07 5.25 50.03
C TRP A 668 3.05 6.72 49.61
N GLU A 669 3.02 6.97 48.31
CA GLU A 669 2.90 8.31 47.75
C GLU A 669 1.64 8.45 46.89
N LYS A 670 1.13 9.68 46.76
CA LYS A 670 -0.03 9.98 45.92
C LYS A 670 0.30 9.72 44.45
N TYR A 671 -0.63 9.12 43.72
CA TYR A 671 -0.48 8.77 42.31
C TYR A 671 -1.73 9.13 41.52
N GLU A 672 -1.60 10.07 40.58
CA GLU A 672 -2.74 10.61 39.82
C GLU A 672 -2.78 10.11 38.36
N GLN A 673 -1.84 9.25 37.94
CA GLN A 673 -1.82 8.68 36.58
C GLN A 673 -1.74 9.74 35.45
N GLU A 674 -1.14 10.89 35.72
CA GLU A 674 -1.02 11.99 34.76
C GLU A 674 -0.30 11.56 33.47
N GLU A 675 0.67 10.65 33.58
CA GLU A 675 1.49 10.18 32.47
C GLU A 675 0.69 9.41 31.41
N ARG A 676 -0.53 8.94 31.74
CA ARG A 676 -1.43 8.27 30.78
C ARG A 676 -2.47 9.21 30.17
N GLY A 677 -2.46 10.50 30.53
CA GLY A 677 -3.43 11.49 30.04
C GLY A 677 -4.86 11.30 30.54
N THR A 678 -5.08 10.36 31.48
CA THR A 678 -6.38 10.12 32.12
C THR A 678 -6.16 10.16 33.63
N PRO A 679 -6.19 11.36 34.24
CA PRO A 679 -5.89 11.50 35.65
C PRO A 679 -6.95 10.82 36.52
N ILE A 680 -6.52 10.22 37.61
CA ILE A 680 -7.38 9.56 38.60
C ILE A 680 -7.33 10.29 39.94
N GLN A 681 -8.45 10.30 40.65
CA GLN A 681 -8.51 10.79 42.03
C GLN A 681 -8.41 9.63 43.03
N GLY A 682 -7.75 9.91 44.16
CA GLY A 682 -7.59 8.96 45.26
C GLY A 682 -6.59 7.82 44.96
N GLY A 683 -5.76 7.96 43.93
CA GLY A 683 -4.73 6.97 43.63
C GLY A 683 -3.50 7.14 44.53
N TYR A 684 -2.91 6.01 44.91
CA TYR A 684 -1.68 5.91 45.70
C TYR A 684 -0.78 4.81 45.14
N ARG A 685 0.53 4.89 45.39
CA ARG A 685 1.46 3.83 45.01
C ARG A 685 2.54 3.58 46.07
N TRP A 686 2.88 2.31 46.25
CA TRP A 686 4.12 1.90 46.90
C TRP A 686 5.20 1.64 45.85
N GLN A 687 6.43 2.00 46.16
CA GLN A 687 7.62 1.61 45.40
C GLN A 687 8.56 0.86 46.35
N ILE A 688 8.69 -0.45 46.14
CA ILE A 688 9.46 -1.32 47.03
C ILE A 688 10.47 -2.15 46.25
N ASN A 689 11.57 -2.50 46.91
CA ASN A 689 12.50 -3.50 46.43
C ASN A 689 12.27 -4.78 47.23
N VAL A 690 11.96 -5.88 46.54
CA VAL A 690 11.77 -7.20 47.17
C VAL A 690 12.94 -8.09 46.75
N PRO A 691 13.84 -8.47 47.67
CA PRO A 691 14.94 -9.39 47.36
C PRO A 691 14.46 -10.71 46.77
N GLY A 692 15.34 -11.38 46.03
CA GLY A 692 15.03 -12.67 45.40
C GLY A 692 14.73 -13.74 46.44
N GLY A 693 13.61 -14.46 46.29
CA GLY A 693 13.16 -15.50 47.22
C GLY A 693 12.44 -14.99 48.47
N GLU A 694 12.33 -13.67 48.67
CA GLU A 694 11.71 -13.08 49.86
C GLU A 694 10.24 -12.70 49.65
N GLN A 695 9.59 -12.36 50.77
CA GLN A 695 8.22 -11.87 50.80
C GLN A 695 8.12 -10.58 51.62
N VAL A 696 7.30 -9.64 51.14
CA VAL A 696 7.03 -8.37 51.81
C VAL A 696 5.53 -8.18 51.94
N LYS A 697 5.11 -7.54 53.03
CA LYS A 697 3.71 -7.17 53.29
C LYS A 697 3.55 -5.68 53.23
N LEU A 698 2.52 -5.23 52.54
CA LEU A 698 2.08 -3.83 52.51
C LEU A 698 0.70 -3.74 53.16
N SER A 699 0.45 -2.64 53.86
CA SER A 699 -0.84 -2.39 54.47
C SER A 699 -1.24 -0.93 54.37
N ALA A 700 -2.53 -0.69 54.16
CA ALA A 700 -3.13 0.63 54.22
C ALA A 700 -4.48 0.56 54.93
N GLN A 701 -4.81 1.58 55.72
CA GLN A 701 -6.09 1.72 56.38
C GLN A 701 -6.76 3.02 55.95
N TYR A 702 -8.07 2.98 55.77
CA TYR A 702 -8.89 4.19 55.59
C TYR A 702 -10.26 4.01 56.24
N THR A 703 -10.84 5.11 56.69
CA THR A 703 -12.14 5.12 57.35
C THR A 703 -13.08 6.03 56.58
N ILE A 704 -14.23 5.50 56.17
CA ILE A 704 -15.31 6.31 55.60
C ILE A 704 -16.26 6.66 56.73
N LYS A 705 -16.41 7.96 57.04
CA LYS A 705 -17.37 8.47 58.02
C LYS A 705 -18.60 8.99 57.29
N THR A 706 -19.76 8.41 57.61
CA THR A 706 -21.06 8.90 57.15
C THR A 706 -21.91 9.34 58.33
N PHE A 707 -22.78 10.33 58.15
CA PHE A 707 -23.77 10.67 59.18
C PHE A 707 -24.76 9.51 59.34
N ALA A 708 -25.28 9.30 60.56
CA ALA A 708 -26.18 8.18 60.85
C ALA A 708 -27.52 8.23 60.10
N ASP A 709 -27.93 9.40 59.61
CA ASP A 709 -29.13 9.63 58.80
C ASP A 709 -28.89 9.46 57.29
N SER A 710 -27.65 9.20 56.88
CA SER A 710 -27.23 9.10 55.49
C SER A 710 -26.93 7.64 55.13
N GLU A 711 -27.35 7.21 53.94
CA GLU A 711 -27.09 5.88 53.40
C GLU A 711 -26.19 5.98 52.16
N LEU A 712 -25.27 5.02 52.01
CA LEU A 712 -24.48 4.87 50.79
C LEU A 712 -25.38 4.32 49.68
N VAL A 713 -25.59 5.11 48.64
CA VAL A 713 -26.37 4.74 47.46
C VAL A 713 -25.40 4.36 46.34
N ASP A 714 -25.64 3.18 45.75
CA ASP A 714 -24.79 2.52 44.75
C ASP A 714 -23.37 2.14 45.23
N GLY A 715 -22.95 0.93 44.90
CA GLY A 715 -21.63 0.39 45.26
C GLY A 715 -21.66 -0.63 46.41
N ASN A 716 -20.51 -1.27 46.63
CA ASN A 716 -20.35 -2.31 47.64
C ASN A 716 -19.82 -1.67 48.93
N ARG A 717 -20.60 -1.71 50.02
CA ARG A 717 -20.21 -1.15 51.33
C ARG A 717 -18.92 -1.75 51.92
N ARG A 718 -18.41 -2.85 51.35
CA ARG A 718 -17.18 -3.55 51.75
C ARG A 718 -15.95 -3.14 50.92
N GLU A 719 -16.08 -2.31 49.87
CA GLU A 719 -15.02 -2.04 48.87
C GLU A 719 -14.77 -0.56 48.54
#